data_AF-A0A5J9W3M1-F1
#
_entry.id   AF-A0A5J9W3M1-F1
#
_cell.length_a   1.000
_cell.length_b   1.000
_cell.length_c   1.000
_cell.angle_alpha   90.00
_cell.angle_beta   90.00
_cell.angle_gamma   90.00
#
_symmetry.space_group_name_H-M   'P 1'
#
loop_
_entity.id
_entity.type
_entity.pdbx_description
1 polymer ?
#
loop_
_entity_poly.entity_id
_entity_poly.type
_entity_poly.pdbx_seq_one_letter_code
_entity_poly.pdbx_strand_id
1 'polypeptide(L)'
;MVFSNAVQWWQDSQLRILALASLSFQCFLSFFSADRKLHIHPLYRLSIWLSYLGGDALAIYALATLFNRHRSLQNSSVNSSHDLEVLWVPILLMHLGGQAGISAYNIEDNELWCRHIVTAVSQVAVSIYVFCSSWISTADKRLQAAAIVLFIPGIYKCFEKPYALKRCSFNCLVSSFCPVPRIETMNTEVDLEEYIQKTRCFVNSSTDFPTINMGEGLYHLRRMSVFDRLFVDLENSYTYRLKRLRYFWLFDDKVIYELLHNVLHRTFVITYSKCWLRRGYHRSSCLMWSFTLVLPIVPICLFHSSHKEAYRGSDITVTFLLLYITYFLEIIALVALEHSSSYLSDKVTQHNLIGFVARNKRQTNLRIIAEYLHCKDLLDEYWCMILSDSSSRAITSSVRAHIKDGWTNYMLDAESYRKLSDIRGHWTLERNGCEQVLGEILEKPFDESILLWHVATDFCFHHNATPSNREVMRQCREISDYMVHLLFANPEMLMPGSRRTLLTSANTELEAMLQGVDVTVLDETELTLQIFDKAQSGEGFIHKAWIFAKELMQIGDKQKMWSVIRGVWVEMLCYSAGRCRGYLHAKSLGAGGECLTLVALLMSHAGLETFAERRHRVQLRLTKEERVNIARNRLDEAARNEAARESAAMEVVVS
;
A
#
# COMPACT_ATOMS: atom_id res chain seq x y z
N MET A 1 10.91 5.69 54.25
CA MET A 1 11.49 6.94 53.69
C MET A 1 11.75 6.85 52.18
N VAL A 2 12.51 5.87 51.67
CA VAL A 2 12.86 5.78 50.23
C VAL A 2 11.62 5.74 49.30
N PHE A 3 10.59 4.96 49.65
CA PHE A 3 9.36 4.89 48.87
C PHE A 3 8.57 6.22 48.85
N SER A 4 8.51 6.93 49.98
CA SER A 4 7.83 8.24 50.07
C SER A 4 8.54 9.30 49.23
N ASN A 5 9.87 9.30 49.24
CA ASN A 5 10.67 10.22 48.44
C ASN A 5 10.55 9.90 46.94
N ALA A 6 10.48 8.62 46.57
CA ALA A 6 10.26 8.20 45.18
C ALA A 6 8.87 8.59 44.67
N VAL A 7 7.83 8.44 45.49
CA VAL A 7 6.46 8.86 45.16
C VAL A 7 6.38 10.39 44.99
N GLN A 8 7.00 11.16 45.88
CA GLN A 8 7.03 12.61 45.78
C GLN A 8 7.81 13.09 44.55
N TRP A 9 8.96 12.47 44.27
CA TRP A 9 9.74 12.74 43.06
C TRP A 9 8.94 12.45 41.78
N TRP A 10 8.22 11.32 41.76
CA TRP A 10 7.35 10.95 40.65
C TRP A 10 6.22 11.97 40.50
N GLN A 11 5.53 12.33 41.59
CA GLN A 11 4.47 13.31 41.57
C GLN A 11 4.93 14.67 41.04
N ASP A 12 6.15 15.10 41.35
CA ASP A 12 6.73 16.35 40.86
C ASP A 12 7.15 16.26 39.38
N SER A 13 7.74 15.14 38.96
CA SER A 13 8.39 14.98 37.65
C SER A 13 7.48 14.38 36.56
N GLN A 14 6.40 13.70 36.94
CA GLN A 14 5.54 12.93 36.04
C GLN A 14 5.09 13.76 34.82
N LEU A 15 4.59 14.97 35.02
CA LEU A 15 4.10 15.79 33.91
C LEU A 15 5.20 16.13 32.90
N ARG A 16 6.41 16.46 33.38
CA ARG A 16 7.56 16.78 32.51
C ARG A 16 7.97 15.55 31.70
N ILE A 17 8.03 14.38 32.35
CA ILE A 17 8.36 13.12 31.69
C ILE A 17 7.34 12.83 30.58
N LEU A 18 6.04 13.01 30.84
CA LEU A 18 4.99 12.78 29.85
C LEU A 18 5.06 13.77 28.68
N ALA A 19 5.28 15.05 28.96
CA ALA A 19 5.39 16.07 27.92
C ALA A 19 6.61 15.83 27.01
N LEU A 20 7.77 15.52 27.60
CA LEU A 20 8.99 15.19 26.86
C LEU A 20 8.89 13.86 26.11
N ALA A 21 8.26 12.84 26.69
CA ALA A 21 8.02 11.57 26.01
C ALA A 21 7.07 11.74 24.82
N SER A 22 6.00 12.54 24.98
CA SER A 22 5.10 12.91 23.89
C SER A 22 5.88 13.60 22.77
N LEU A 23 6.68 14.62 23.10
CA LEU A 23 7.53 15.33 22.13
C LEU A 23 8.50 14.39 21.40
N SER A 24 9.12 13.45 22.13
CA SER A 24 10.05 12.46 21.56
C SER A 24 9.38 11.57 20.52
N PHE A 25 8.19 11.04 20.81
CA PHE A 25 7.43 10.24 19.84
C PHE A 25 6.99 11.06 18.63
N GLN A 26 6.61 12.33 18.82
CA GLN A 26 6.30 13.23 17.71
C GLN A 26 7.55 13.47 16.83
N CYS A 27 8.73 13.66 17.41
CA CYS A 27 9.98 13.77 16.66
C CYS A 27 10.27 12.49 15.88
N PHE A 28 10.22 11.34 16.55
CA PHE A 28 10.47 10.04 15.92
C PHE A 28 9.54 9.82 14.72
N LEU A 29 8.24 10.05 14.88
CA LEU A 29 7.27 9.89 13.79
C LEU A 29 7.50 10.88 12.64
N SER A 30 7.99 12.09 12.92
CA SER A 30 8.22 13.11 11.88
C SER A 30 9.30 12.67 10.89
N PHE A 31 10.39 12.07 11.38
CA PHE A 31 11.49 11.59 10.54
C PHE A 31 11.22 10.22 9.91
N PHE A 32 10.61 9.30 10.65
CA PHE A 32 10.62 7.88 10.29
C PHE A 32 9.29 7.34 9.77
N SER A 33 8.17 8.07 9.91
CA SER A 33 6.86 7.56 9.48
C SER A 33 6.72 7.35 7.97
N ALA A 34 7.55 8.05 7.17
CA ALA A 34 7.59 7.92 5.71
C ALA A 34 8.24 6.61 5.24
N ASP A 35 9.14 6.03 6.05
CA ASP A 35 9.87 4.81 5.70
C ASP A 35 8.94 3.59 5.60
N ARG A 36 7.70 3.68 6.10
CA ARG A 36 6.66 2.64 5.92
C ARG A 36 6.32 2.35 4.47
N LYS A 37 6.66 3.27 3.54
CA LYS A 37 6.57 3.05 2.09
C LYS A 37 7.59 2.03 1.58
N LEU A 38 8.60 1.74 2.38
CA LEU A 38 9.68 0.82 2.06
C LEU A 38 9.50 -0.49 2.82
N HIS A 39 10.16 -1.53 2.32
CA HIS A 39 10.31 -2.77 3.05
C HIS A 39 11.35 -2.57 4.14
N ILE A 40 10.87 -2.29 5.35
CA ILE A 40 11.67 -2.02 6.54
C ILE A 40 11.73 -3.22 7.47
N HIS A 41 12.78 -3.28 8.28
CA HIS A 41 12.98 -4.32 9.28
C HIS A 41 11.79 -4.39 10.27
N PRO A 42 11.26 -5.58 10.62
CA PRO A 42 10.08 -5.72 11.48
C PRO A 42 10.19 -5.04 12.85
N LEU A 43 11.35 -5.11 13.52
CA LEU A 43 11.58 -4.38 14.78
C LEU A 43 11.45 -2.85 14.60
N TYR A 44 11.95 -2.32 13.48
CA TYR A 44 11.84 -0.90 13.18
C TYR A 44 10.39 -0.51 12.88
N ARG A 45 9.66 -1.37 12.16
CA ARG A 45 8.20 -1.22 11.95
C ARG A 45 7.43 -1.24 13.28
N LEU A 46 7.78 -2.14 14.20
CA LEU A 46 7.22 -2.19 15.55
C LEU A 46 7.47 -0.90 16.33
N SER A 47 8.68 -0.31 16.23
CA SER A 47 8.98 0.98 16.86
C SER A 47 8.12 2.13 16.32
N ILE A 48 7.88 2.18 15.01
CA ILE A 48 6.97 3.17 14.39
C ILE A 48 5.54 2.97 14.90
N TRP A 49 5.08 1.72 14.95
CA TRP A 49 3.75 1.38 15.46
C TRP A 49 3.56 1.79 16.93
N LEU A 50 4.52 1.47 17.80
CA LEU A 50 4.51 1.86 19.22
C LEU A 50 4.50 3.38 19.38
N SER A 51 5.30 4.09 18.59
CA SER A 51 5.35 5.56 18.64
C SER A 51 4.02 6.18 18.19
N TYR A 52 3.37 5.60 17.17
CA TYR A 52 2.05 6.02 16.71
C TYR A 52 0.97 5.86 17.77
N LEU A 53 0.92 4.70 18.44
CA LEU A 53 -0.03 4.46 19.53
C LEU A 53 0.27 5.31 20.77
N GLY A 54 1.55 5.39 21.13
CA GLY A 54 2.00 6.14 22.29
C GLY A 54 1.84 7.66 22.14
N GLY A 55 1.89 8.19 20.91
CA GLY A 55 1.78 9.62 20.64
C GLY A 55 0.50 10.24 21.18
N ASP A 56 -0.66 9.65 20.86
CA ASP A 56 -1.96 10.10 21.35
C ASP A 56 -2.10 9.83 22.86
N ALA A 57 -1.71 8.63 23.31
CA ALA A 57 -1.87 8.21 24.70
C ALA A 57 -1.11 9.10 25.69
N LEU A 58 0.15 9.43 25.38
CA LEU A 58 0.98 10.29 26.22
C LEU A 58 0.45 11.72 26.27
N ALA A 59 -0.04 12.27 25.15
CA ALA A 59 -0.62 13.60 25.10
C ALA A 59 -1.89 13.69 25.96
N ILE A 60 -2.80 12.70 25.84
CA ILE A 60 -4.03 12.61 26.63
C ILE A 60 -3.72 12.46 28.12
N TYR A 61 -2.77 11.58 28.47
CA TYR A 61 -2.42 11.37 29.88
C TYR A 61 -1.73 12.58 30.50
N ALA A 62 -0.92 13.32 29.74
CA ALA A 62 -0.35 14.60 30.16
C ALA A 62 -1.45 15.65 30.42
N LEU A 63 -2.43 15.80 29.50
CA LEU A 63 -3.57 16.69 29.67
C LEU A 63 -4.46 16.32 30.86
N ALA A 64 -4.71 15.04 31.08
CA ALA A 64 -5.43 14.56 32.26
C ALA A 64 -4.68 14.84 33.57
N THR A 65 -3.36 14.70 33.56
CA THR A 65 -2.50 15.04 34.72
C THR A 65 -2.56 16.54 35.02
N LEU A 66 -2.50 17.39 33.98
CA LEU A 66 -2.65 18.85 34.10
C LEU A 66 -4.01 19.24 34.71
N PHE A 67 -5.09 18.62 34.23
CA PHE A 67 -6.44 18.82 34.75
C PHE A 67 -6.54 18.50 36.24
N ASN A 68 -6.05 17.32 36.65
CA ASN A 68 -6.10 16.90 38.05
C ASN A 68 -5.29 17.82 38.97
N ARG A 69 -4.10 18.26 38.51
CA ARG A 69 -3.26 19.21 39.25
C ARG A 69 -3.95 20.56 39.44
N HIS A 70 -4.50 21.15 38.38
CA HIS A 70 -5.17 22.45 38.46
C HIS A 70 -6.46 22.39 39.28
N ARG A 71 -7.22 21.29 39.18
CA ARG A 71 -8.38 21.05 40.04
C ARG A 71 -8.00 20.96 41.53
N SER A 72 -6.88 20.31 41.85
CA SER A 72 -6.39 20.22 43.24
C SER A 72 -5.93 21.59 43.76
N LEU A 73 -5.26 22.38 42.93
CA LEU A 73 -4.80 23.73 43.28
C LEU A 73 -5.97 24.68 43.55
N GLN A 74 -7.07 24.59 42.79
CA GLN A 74 -8.26 25.40 43.06
C GLN A 74 -8.88 25.12 44.45
N ASN A 75 -8.68 23.92 44.99
CA ASN A 75 -9.15 23.53 46.33
C ASN A 75 -8.14 23.88 47.45
N SER A 76 -6.91 24.27 47.10
CA SER A 76 -5.81 24.51 48.03
C SER A 76 -5.40 25.98 47.97
N SER A 77 -5.56 26.76 49.05
CA SER A 77 -5.28 28.21 49.07
C SER A 77 -3.79 28.62 48.97
N VAL A 78 -2.92 27.73 48.50
CA VAL A 78 -1.48 27.94 48.41
C VAL A 78 -1.08 28.24 46.97
N ASN A 79 -0.68 29.49 46.71
CA ASN A 79 -0.12 29.94 45.45
C ASN A 79 1.26 29.30 45.21
N SER A 80 1.31 28.17 44.50
CA SER A 80 2.53 27.70 43.84
C SER A 80 2.46 28.02 42.34
N SER A 81 3.55 28.58 41.82
CA SER A 81 3.70 29.11 40.46
C SER A 81 3.73 28.00 39.39
N HIS A 82 2.59 27.38 39.13
CA HIS A 82 2.40 26.37 38.07
C HIS A 82 2.02 27.00 36.72
N ASP A 83 2.09 28.32 36.58
CA ASP A 83 1.64 29.06 35.39
C ASP A 83 2.30 28.62 34.08
N LEU A 84 3.54 28.12 34.12
CA LEU A 84 4.23 27.59 32.93
C LEU A 84 3.57 26.33 32.36
N GLU A 85 2.89 25.55 33.20
CA GLU A 85 2.21 24.32 32.79
C GLU A 85 1.04 24.62 31.83
N VAL A 86 0.47 25.84 31.89
CA VAL A 86 -0.60 26.31 31.01
C VAL A 86 -0.13 26.44 29.56
N LEU A 87 1.14 26.79 29.33
CA LEU A 87 1.72 26.83 27.99
C LEU A 87 1.87 25.44 27.37
N TRP A 88 1.93 24.39 28.18
CA TRP A 88 2.08 23.02 27.69
C TRP A 88 0.76 22.49 27.13
N VAL A 89 -0.38 22.95 27.65
CA VAL A 89 -1.73 22.53 27.22
C VAL A 89 -1.93 22.66 25.70
N PRO A 90 -1.78 23.84 25.07
CA PRO A 90 -1.98 23.97 23.63
C PRO A 90 -0.95 23.19 22.81
N ILE A 91 0.28 23.02 23.31
CA ILE A 91 1.31 22.21 22.65
C ILE A 91 0.93 20.71 22.67
N LEU A 92 0.41 20.21 23.79
CA LEU A 92 -0.09 18.85 23.91
C LEU A 92 -1.33 18.60 23.03
N LEU A 93 -2.18 19.62 22.84
CA LEU A 93 -3.24 19.57 21.82
C LEU A 93 -2.68 19.46 20.40
N MET A 94 -1.60 20.19 20.08
CA MET A 94 -0.90 20.01 18.78
C MET A 94 -0.34 18.59 18.64
N HIS A 95 0.22 18.01 19.70
CA HIS A 95 0.71 16.63 19.70
C HIS A 95 -0.39 15.60 19.47
N LEU A 96 -1.59 15.81 20.03
CA LEU A 96 -2.78 14.99 19.76
C LEU A 96 -3.20 15.07 18.28
N GLY A 97 -2.95 16.22 17.65
CA GLY A 97 -3.06 16.40 16.20
C GLY A 97 -2.12 15.50 15.41
N GLY A 98 -1.00 15.05 15.98
CA GLY A 98 0.00 14.14 15.39
C GLY A 98 0.80 14.71 14.20
N GLN A 99 1.80 13.96 13.71
CA GLN A 99 2.67 14.43 12.62
C GLN A 99 2.02 14.40 11.22
N ALA A 100 2.51 15.24 10.29
CA ALA A 100 1.97 15.32 8.93
C ALA A 100 2.19 14.03 8.11
N GLY A 101 3.31 13.34 8.35
CA GLY A 101 3.70 12.11 7.65
C GLY A 101 2.78 10.91 7.92
N ILE A 102 1.99 10.95 9.01
CA ILE A 102 1.14 9.84 9.43
C ILE A 102 -0.21 10.34 9.99
N SER A 103 -1.29 10.06 9.27
CA SER A 103 -2.66 10.18 9.78
C SER A 103 -3.15 8.86 10.37
N ALA A 104 -2.90 7.78 9.63
CA ALA A 104 -3.31 6.42 9.92
C ALA A 104 -2.09 5.50 9.84
N TYR A 105 -1.99 4.54 10.77
CA TYR A 105 -0.99 3.49 10.66
C TYR A 105 -1.52 2.36 9.77
N ASN A 106 -2.74 1.90 10.07
CA ASN A 106 -3.48 0.92 9.27
C ASN A 106 -4.63 1.60 8.53
N ILE A 107 -5.06 1.03 7.39
CA ILE A 107 -6.15 1.65 6.60
C ILE A 107 -7.47 1.64 7.39
N GLU A 108 -7.66 0.66 8.28
CA GLU A 108 -8.80 0.54 9.18
C GLU A 108 -8.92 1.73 10.15
N ASP A 109 -7.82 2.40 10.48
CA ASP A 109 -7.84 3.57 11.37
C ASP A 109 -8.66 4.73 10.77
N ASN A 110 -8.75 4.79 9.43
CA ASN A 110 -9.55 5.81 8.74
C ASN A 110 -11.05 5.70 9.06
N GLU A 111 -11.55 4.49 9.34
CA GLU A 111 -12.95 4.26 9.72
C GLU A 111 -13.23 4.64 11.18
N LEU A 112 -12.19 4.77 12.01
CA LEU A 112 -12.29 5.12 13.43
C LEU A 112 -12.32 6.62 13.70
N TRP A 113 -12.46 7.46 12.66
CA TRP A 113 -12.42 8.93 12.75
C TRP A 113 -13.39 9.52 13.80
N CYS A 114 -14.57 8.93 13.97
CA CYS A 114 -15.54 9.38 14.99
C CYS A 114 -14.95 9.32 16.41
N ARG A 115 -14.19 8.28 16.74
CA ARG A 115 -13.54 8.13 18.04
C ARG A 115 -12.54 9.26 18.26
N HIS A 116 -11.72 9.56 17.26
CA HIS A 116 -10.76 10.64 17.32
C HIS A 116 -11.41 12.03 17.44
N ILE A 117 -12.59 12.26 16.84
CA ILE A 117 -13.34 13.52 17.05
C ILE A 117 -13.81 13.64 18.50
N VAL A 118 -14.42 12.58 19.07
CA VAL A 118 -14.88 12.60 20.47
C VAL A 118 -13.71 12.85 21.40
N THR A 119 -12.56 12.20 21.16
CA THR A 119 -11.33 12.44 21.91
C THR A 119 -10.89 13.89 21.79
N ALA A 120 -10.77 14.44 20.57
CA ALA A 120 -10.36 15.83 20.36
C ALA A 120 -11.29 16.83 21.08
N VAL A 121 -12.61 16.66 20.97
CA VAL A 121 -13.59 17.51 21.68
C VAL A 121 -13.42 17.42 23.19
N SER A 122 -13.23 16.20 23.74
CA SER A 122 -13.02 16.01 25.18
C SER A 122 -11.73 16.69 25.67
N GLN A 123 -10.64 16.58 24.90
CA GLN A 123 -9.35 17.15 25.26
C GLN A 123 -9.33 18.68 25.11
N VAL A 124 -10.05 19.22 24.13
CA VAL A 124 -10.26 20.67 24.01
C VAL A 124 -11.06 21.20 25.20
N ALA A 125 -12.12 20.50 25.63
CA ALA A 125 -12.88 20.90 26.82
C ALA A 125 -12.03 20.89 28.10
N VAL A 126 -11.22 19.84 28.30
CA VAL A 126 -10.24 19.76 29.40
C VAL A 126 -9.25 20.92 29.33
N SER A 127 -8.73 21.22 28.14
CA SER A 127 -7.75 22.28 27.92
C SER A 127 -8.32 23.67 28.20
N ILE A 128 -9.56 23.94 27.77
CA ILE A 128 -10.27 25.19 28.07
C ILE A 128 -10.49 25.33 29.57
N TYR A 129 -10.88 24.25 30.27
CA TYR A 129 -11.05 24.28 31.71
C TYR A 129 -9.74 24.64 32.42
N VAL A 130 -8.63 23.97 32.09
CA VAL A 130 -7.30 24.26 32.68
C VAL A 130 -6.91 25.71 32.42
N PHE A 131 -7.12 26.18 31.19
CA PHE A 131 -6.84 27.57 30.81
C PHE A 131 -7.67 28.58 31.63
N CYS A 132 -8.99 28.43 31.68
CA CYS A 132 -9.87 29.31 32.45
C CYS A 132 -9.59 29.27 33.95
N SER A 133 -9.24 28.10 34.50
CA SER A 133 -8.86 27.96 35.91
C SER A 133 -7.57 28.73 36.21
N SER A 134 -6.56 28.62 35.34
CA SER A 134 -5.29 29.33 35.49
C SER A 134 -5.37 30.84 35.24
N TRP A 135 -6.35 31.28 34.45
CA TRP A 135 -6.60 32.69 34.13
C TRP A 135 -6.86 33.54 35.37
N ILE A 136 -7.44 32.93 36.40
CA ILE A 136 -7.76 33.58 37.67
C ILE A 136 -6.49 33.84 38.51
N SER A 137 -5.38 33.12 38.26
CA SER A 137 -4.18 33.08 39.11
C SER A 137 -2.91 33.72 38.51
N THR A 138 -2.90 34.05 37.20
CA THR A 138 -1.64 34.35 36.52
C THR A 138 -1.20 35.81 36.73
N ALA A 139 0.00 36.01 37.29
CA ALA A 139 0.57 37.35 37.54
C ALA A 139 1.24 37.97 36.30
N ASP A 140 1.69 37.15 35.33
CA ASP A 140 2.40 37.62 34.13
C ASP A 140 1.49 37.68 32.89
N LYS A 141 1.13 38.90 32.49
CA LYS A 141 0.31 39.18 31.30
C LYS A 141 0.95 38.72 29.99
N ARG A 142 2.30 38.62 29.92
CA ARG A 142 3.02 38.15 28.72
C ARG A 142 2.82 36.66 28.51
N LEU A 143 2.84 35.89 29.61
CA LEU A 143 2.63 34.44 29.57
C LEU A 143 1.19 34.09 29.18
N GLN A 144 0.21 34.85 29.71
CA GLN A 144 -1.19 34.74 29.31
C GLN A 144 -1.37 35.03 27.81
N ALA A 145 -0.77 36.10 27.29
CA ALA A 145 -0.82 36.43 25.86
C ALA A 145 -0.20 35.32 25.00
N ALA A 146 0.95 34.77 25.41
CA ALA A 146 1.59 33.64 24.74
C ALA A 146 0.68 32.40 24.69
N ALA A 147 0.01 32.08 25.80
CA ALA A 147 -0.94 30.97 25.88
C ALA A 147 -2.13 31.16 24.92
N ILE A 148 -2.76 32.34 24.90
CA ILE A 148 -3.87 32.66 23.98
C ILE A 148 -3.46 32.42 22.53
N VAL A 149 -2.29 32.93 22.15
CA VAL A 149 -1.78 32.81 20.77
C VAL A 149 -1.51 31.35 20.40
N LEU A 150 -1.05 30.50 21.34
CA LEU A 150 -0.85 29.07 21.11
C LEU A 150 -2.14 28.26 21.08
N PHE A 151 -3.18 28.68 21.80
CA PHE A 151 -4.46 27.96 21.85
C PHE A 151 -5.17 27.90 20.49
N ILE A 152 -5.04 28.94 19.67
CA ILE A 152 -5.63 28.99 18.33
C ILE A 152 -5.08 27.86 17.43
N PRO A 153 -3.75 27.76 17.16
CA PRO A 153 -3.20 26.65 16.39
C PRO A 153 -3.33 25.31 17.12
N GLY A 154 -3.30 25.27 18.46
CA GLY A 154 -3.49 24.06 19.25
C GLY A 154 -4.86 23.39 19.01
N ILE A 155 -5.94 24.15 19.11
CA ILE A 155 -7.30 23.65 18.82
C ILE A 155 -7.43 23.26 17.34
N TYR A 156 -6.91 24.06 16.42
CA TYR A 156 -6.98 23.72 15.00
C TYR A 156 -6.28 22.38 14.70
N LYS A 157 -5.04 22.22 15.18
CA LYS A 157 -4.21 21.05 14.95
C LYS A 157 -4.80 19.77 15.53
N CYS A 158 -5.45 19.82 16.70
CA CYS A 158 -6.04 18.61 17.28
C CYS A 158 -7.19 18.03 16.43
N PHE A 159 -7.83 18.84 15.57
CA PHE A 159 -8.84 18.37 14.62
C PHE A 159 -8.30 17.94 13.25
N GLU A 160 -7.04 18.25 12.91
CA GLU A 160 -6.45 17.86 11.61
C GLU A 160 -6.45 16.34 11.40
N LYS A 161 -6.01 15.56 12.40
CA LYS A 161 -5.98 14.09 12.31
C LYS A 161 -7.38 13.50 12.13
N PRO A 162 -8.38 13.78 12.99
CA PRO A 162 -9.74 13.28 12.79
C PRO A 162 -10.33 13.68 11.43
N TYR A 163 -10.08 14.91 10.97
CA TYR A 163 -10.56 15.38 9.68
C TYR A 163 -9.90 14.63 8.51
N ALA A 164 -8.59 14.40 8.58
CA ALA A 164 -7.86 13.59 7.60
C ALA A 164 -8.41 12.16 7.54
N LEU A 165 -8.55 11.49 8.69
CA LEU A 165 -9.10 10.13 8.78
C LEU A 165 -10.50 10.05 8.15
N LYS A 166 -11.40 10.98 8.48
CA LYS A 166 -12.75 11.05 7.89
C LYS A 166 -12.69 11.16 6.37
N ARG A 167 -11.87 12.08 5.85
CA ARG A 167 -11.75 12.32 4.41
C ARG A 167 -11.17 11.10 3.66
N CYS A 168 -10.39 10.27 4.33
CA CYS A 168 -9.81 9.02 3.83
C CYS A 168 -10.68 7.78 4.10
N SER A 169 -11.79 7.90 4.82
CA SER A 169 -12.73 6.79 5.01
C SER A 169 -13.27 6.32 3.66
N PHE A 170 -13.56 5.03 3.56
CA PHE A 170 -13.99 4.38 2.32
C PHE A 170 -15.20 5.08 1.71
N ASN A 171 -16.21 5.41 2.52
CA ASN A 171 -17.41 6.11 2.06
C ASN A 171 -17.12 7.53 1.54
N CYS A 172 -16.17 8.25 2.15
CA CYS A 172 -15.77 9.58 1.68
C CYS A 172 -14.96 9.50 0.38
N LEU A 173 -14.08 8.52 0.24
CA LEU A 173 -13.34 8.28 -0.99
C LEU A 173 -14.28 7.89 -2.13
N VAL A 174 -15.22 6.98 -1.91
CA VAL A 174 -16.21 6.58 -2.92
C VAL A 174 -17.09 7.76 -3.35
N SER A 175 -17.61 8.54 -2.40
CA SER A 175 -18.44 9.72 -2.70
C SER A 175 -17.68 10.88 -3.34
N SER A 176 -16.35 10.89 -3.26
CA SER A 176 -15.53 11.89 -3.96
C SER A 176 -15.48 11.68 -5.48
N PHE A 177 -15.81 10.48 -5.95
CA PHE A 177 -15.92 10.20 -7.38
C PHE A 177 -17.29 10.64 -7.90
N CYS A 178 -17.31 11.24 -9.10
CA CYS A 178 -18.58 11.57 -9.76
C CYS A 178 -19.46 10.31 -9.89
N PRO A 179 -20.78 10.41 -9.66
CA PRO A 179 -21.70 9.29 -9.83
C PRO A 179 -21.49 8.65 -11.19
N VAL A 180 -21.25 7.33 -11.21
CA VAL A 180 -21.28 6.58 -12.46
C VAL A 180 -22.73 6.65 -12.96
N PRO A 181 -22.98 7.03 -14.23
CA PRO A 181 -24.32 6.98 -14.80
C PRO A 181 -24.93 5.61 -14.56
N ARG A 182 -26.22 5.53 -14.20
CA ARG A 182 -26.90 4.24 -14.08
C ARG A 182 -26.78 3.52 -15.42
N ILE A 183 -26.13 2.36 -15.42
CA ILE A 183 -26.09 1.48 -16.59
C ILE A 183 -27.51 0.96 -16.75
N GLU A 184 -28.21 1.39 -17.79
CA GLU A 184 -29.44 0.70 -18.21
C GLU A 184 -29.03 -0.70 -18.67
N THR A 185 -29.39 -1.69 -17.86
CA THR A 185 -28.85 -3.06 -17.87
C THR A 185 -29.08 -3.85 -19.16
N MET A 186 -29.77 -3.30 -20.16
CA MET A 186 -30.14 -4.04 -21.38
C MET A 186 -29.02 -4.18 -22.42
N ASN A 187 -27.94 -3.38 -22.38
CA ASN A 187 -26.92 -3.38 -23.44
C ASN A 187 -25.48 -3.68 -23.01
N THR A 188 -25.22 -4.05 -21.74
CA THR A 188 -23.84 -4.17 -21.21
C THR A 188 -22.94 -5.13 -22.01
N GLU A 189 -23.48 -6.24 -22.53
CA GLU A 189 -22.73 -7.19 -23.34
C GLU A 189 -22.39 -6.68 -24.74
N VAL A 190 -23.24 -5.83 -25.32
CA VAL A 190 -23.00 -5.14 -26.61
C VAL A 190 -22.01 -4.00 -26.41
N ASP A 191 -22.11 -3.25 -25.32
CA ASP A 191 -21.21 -2.14 -25.01
C ASP A 191 -19.77 -2.65 -24.76
N LEU A 192 -19.64 -3.83 -24.14
CA LEU A 192 -18.36 -4.52 -23.99
C LEU A 192 -17.78 -4.92 -25.36
N GLU A 193 -18.61 -5.47 -26.24
CA GLU A 193 -18.19 -5.86 -27.58
C GLU A 193 -17.77 -4.64 -28.43
N GLU A 194 -18.50 -3.54 -28.32
CA GLU A 194 -18.16 -2.26 -28.95
C GLU A 194 -16.80 -1.73 -28.44
N TYR A 195 -16.57 -1.80 -27.13
CA TYR A 195 -15.29 -1.44 -26.52
C TYR A 195 -14.13 -2.30 -27.06
N ILE A 196 -14.32 -3.61 -27.15
CA ILE A 196 -13.32 -4.54 -27.66
C ILE A 196 -13.01 -4.21 -29.12
N GLN A 197 -14.03 -4.02 -29.98
CA GLN A 197 -13.80 -3.65 -31.37
C GLN A 197 -13.07 -2.31 -31.53
N LYS A 198 -13.47 -1.26 -30.79
CA LYS A 198 -12.75 0.04 -30.81
C LYS A 198 -11.29 -0.11 -30.40
N THR A 199 -11.03 -0.93 -29.38
CA THR A 199 -9.68 -1.20 -28.89
C THR A 199 -8.85 -1.91 -29.95
N ARG A 200 -9.41 -2.94 -30.60
CA ARG A 200 -8.74 -3.69 -31.66
C ARG A 200 -8.44 -2.84 -32.88
N CYS A 201 -9.40 -2.02 -33.31
CA CYS A 201 -9.17 -1.07 -34.40
C CYS A 201 -7.99 -0.15 -34.08
N PHE A 202 -7.91 0.36 -32.84
CA PHE A 202 -6.77 1.18 -32.39
C PHE A 202 -5.45 0.39 -32.37
N VAL A 203 -5.42 -0.80 -31.76
CA VAL A 203 -4.22 -1.65 -31.66
C VAL A 203 -3.66 -1.98 -33.04
N ASN A 204 -4.53 -2.30 -34.00
CA ASN A 204 -4.13 -2.65 -35.37
C ASN A 204 -3.70 -1.44 -36.21
N SER A 205 -4.22 -0.24 -35.93
CA SER A 205 -3.86 1.01 -36.63
C SER A 205 -2.74 1.80 -35.95
N SER A 206 -2.20 1.28 -34.85
CA SER A 206 -1.22 1.96 -33.98
C SER A 206 0.10 2.36 -34.66
N THR A 207 0.39 1.85 -35.85
CA THR A 207 1.59 2.21 -36.62
C THR A 207 1.55 3.64 -37.16
N ASP A 208 0.35 4.24 -37.27
CA ASP A 208 0.13 5.46 -38.06
C ASP A 208 -0.25 6.70 -37.22
N PHE A 209 -0.37 6.59 -35.89
CA PHE A 209 -0.81 7.71 -35.06
C PHE A 209 0.30 8.74 -34.82
N PRO A 210 -0.01 10.05 -34.90
CA PRO A 210 0.93 11.08 -34.50
C PRO A 210 1.28 10.90 -33.01
N THR A 211 2.56 11.01 -32.70
CA THR A 211 3.09 11.08 -31.32
C THR A 211 2.23 12.05 -30.51
N ILE A 212 1.38 11.52 -29.62
CA ILE A 212 0.69 12.34 -28.61
C ILE A 212 1.77 13.16 -27.92
N ASN A 213 1.55 14.48 -27.76
CA ASN A 213 2.46 15.32 -26.99
C ASN A 213 2.65 14.68 -25.61
N MET A 214 3.84 14.13 -25.38
CA MET A 214 4.16 13.30 -24.22
C MET A 214 3.84 14.04 -22.91
N GLY A 215 4.07 15.35 -22.87
CA GLY A 215 3.76 16.18 -21.70
C GLY A 215 2.26 16.31 -21.40
N GLU A 216 1.44 16.49 -22.43
CA GLU A 216 -0.01 16.64 -22.30
C GLU A 216 -0.68 15.30 -21.97
N GLY A 217 -0.24 14.21 -22.62
CA GLY A 217 -0.68 12.85 -22.31
C GLY A 217 -0.38 12.44 -20.87
N LEU A 218 0.84 12.72 -20.39
CA LEU A 218 1.23 12.46 -19.00
C LEU A 218 0.47 13.33 -18.00
N TYR A 219 0.20 14.59 -18.33
CA TYR A 219 -0.63 15.45 -17.49
C TYR A 219 -2.06 14.92 -17.34
N HIS A 220 -2.69 14.54 -18.45
CA HIS A 220 -4.03 13.94 -18.42
C HIS A 220 -4.06 12.63 -17.64
N LEU A 221 -3.10 11.75 -17.88
CA LEU A 221 -3.01 10.46 -17.20
C LEU A 221 -2.79 10.63 -15.69
N ARG A 222 -1.89 11.53 -15.29
CA ARG A 222 -1.60 11.85 -13.88
C ARG A 222 -2.78 12.52 -13.17
N ARG A 223 -3.59 13.31 -13.89
CA ARG A 223 -4.82 13.91 -13.37
C ARG A 223 -5.96 12.89 -13.25
N MET A 224 -6.00 11.91 -14.15
CA MET A 224 -6.94 10.79 -14.11
C MET A 224 -6.61 9.78 -13.02
N SER A 225 -5.34 9.64 -12.64
CA SER A 225 -4.85 8.66 -11.66
C SER A 225 -4.51 9.26 -10.28
N VAL A 226 -5.19 10.34 -9.85
CA VAL A 226 -4.91 10.99 -8.55
C VAL A 226 -5.17 10.03 -7.39
N PHE A 227 -6.28 9.30 -7.44
CA PHE A 227 -6.59 8.15 -6.61
C PHE A 227 -7.36 7.18 -7.52
N ASP A 228 -6.78 6.02 -7.80
CA ASP A 228 -7.37 5.09 -8.77
C ASP A 228 -8.64 4.46 -8.20
N ARG A 229 -9.70 4.40 -9.01
CA ARG A 229 -10.97 3.74 -8.66
C ARG A 229 -10.79 2.26 -8.28
N LEU A 230 -9.71 1.64 -8.77
CA LEU A 230 -9.30 0.30 -8.40
C LEU A 230 -9.21 0.11 -6.88
N PHE A 231 -8.72 1.10 -6.13
CA PHE A 231 -8.51 0.97 -4.68
C PHE A 231 -9.80 0.96 -3.83
N VAL A 232 -10.93 1.34 -4.43
CA VAL A 232 -12.24 1.39 -3.76
C VAL A 232 -13.28 0.49 -4.43
N ASP A 233 -12.82 -0.50 -5.21
CA ASP A 233 -13.70 -1.45 -5.91
C ASP A 233 -14.75 -0.74 -6.79
N LEU A 234 -14.39 0.37 -7.45
CA LEU A 234 -15.27 1.10 -8.36
C LEU A 234 -15.00 0.79 -9.84
N GLU A 235 -16.07 0.63 -10.60
CA GLU A 235 -16.01 0.34 -12.03
C GLU A 235 -15.60 1.56 -12.87
N ASN A 236 -14.94 1.28 -13.99
CA ASN A 236 -14.54 2.27 -14.97
C ASN A 236 -15.42 2.18 -16.23
N SER A 237 -15.91 3.33 -16.71
CA SER A 237 -16.61 3.39 -17.99
C SER A 237 -15.70 2.94 -19.14
N TYR A 238 -16.27 2.28 -20.15
CA TYR A 238 -15.49 1.78 -21.29
C TYR A 238 -14.73 2.89 -22.02
N THR A 239 -15.31 4.10 -22.12
CA THR A 239 -14.62 5.29 -22.68
C THR A 239 -13.37 5.65 -21.88
N TYR A 240 -13.45 5.59 -20.55
CA TYR A 240 -12.32 5.87 -19.68
C TYR A 240 -11.24 4.78 -19.77
N ARG A 241 -11.66 3.51 -19.85
CA ARG A 241 -10.74 2.37 -20.07
C ARG A 241 -9.99 2.49 -21.38
N LEU A 242 -10.70 2.78 -22.48
CA LEU A 242 -10.09 2.95 -23.81
C LEU A 242 -9.05 4.08 -23.79
N LYS A 243 -9.37 5.20 -23.12
CA LYS A 243 -8.42 6.31 -22.98
C LYS A 243 -7.14 5.90 -22.23
N ARG A 244 -7.25 5.16 -21.13
CA ARG A 244 -6.07 4.62 -20.41
C ARG A 244 -5.28 3.64 -21.26
N LEU A 245 -5.97 2.75 -21.97
CA LEU A 245 -5.37 1.76 -22.85
C LEU A 245 -4.52 2.43 -23.94
N ARG A 246 -5.01 3.52 -24.55
CA ARG A 246 -4.24 4.27 -25.56
C ARG A 246 -2.89 4.74 -25.02
N TYR A 247 -2.87 5.34 -23.83
CA TYR A 247 -1.62 5.75 -23.17
C TYR A 247 -0.75 4.56 -22.79
N PHE A 248 -1.36 3.49 -22.24
CA PHE A 248 -0.65 2.24 -21.97
C PHE A 248 -0.02 1.66 -23.22
N TRP A 249 -0.63 1.78 -24.40
CA TRP A 249 -0.10 1.23 -25.64
C TRP A 249 1.10 2.02 -26.16
N LEU A 250 0.98 3.35 -26.16
CA LEU A 250 1.90 4.29 -26.80
C LEU A 250 3.18 4.58 -26.00
N PHE A 251 3.13 4.59 -24.66
CA PHE A 251 4.31 4.92 -23.85
C PHE A 251 5.30 3.75 -23.74
N ASP A 252 6.58 4.01 -23.49
CA ASP A 252 7.58 2.95 -23.26
C ASP A 252 7.39 2.27 -21.88
N ASP A 253 8.11 1.17 -21.63
CA ASP A 253 7.99 0.39 -20.38
C ASP A 253 8.41 1.20 -19.16
N LYS A 254 9.42 2.06 -19.32
CA LYS A 254 9.98 2.87 -18.23
C LYS A 254 8.99 3.94 -17.76
N VAL A 255 8.40 4.69 -18.69
CA VAL A 255 7.42 5.75 -18.41
C VAL A 255 6.17 5.17 -17.77
N ILE A 256 5.68 4.02 -18.25
CA ILE A 256 4.53 3.35 -17.62
C ILE A 256 4.87 2.91 -16.20
N TYR A 257 6.03 2.30 -15.99
CA TYR A 257 6.46 1.89 -14.65
C TYR A 257 6.55 3.07 -13.67
N GLU A 258 7.20 4.17 -14.07
CA GLU A 258 7.30 5.40 -13.26
C GLU A 258 5.94 6.04 -12.99
N LEU A 259 5.03 6.00 -13.97
CA LEU A 259 3.65 6.45 -13.77
C LEU A 259 2.95 5.60 -12.70
N LEU A 260 3.01 4.27 -12.81
CA LEU A 260 2.35 3.38 -11.86
C LEU A 260 2.88 3.58 -10.44
N HIS A 261 4.20 3.71 -10.26
CA HIS A 261 4.80 4.04 -8.96
C HIS A 261 4.31 5.39 -8.41
N ASN A 262 4.16 6.40 -9.28
CA ASN A 262 3.59 7.68 -8.89
C ASN A 262 2.12 7.57 -8.44
N VAL A 263 1.33 6.69 -9.07
CA VAL A 263 -0.05 6.39 -8.62
C VAL A 263 -0.01 5.80 -7.22
N LEU A 264 0.84 4.79 -6.98
CA LEU A 264 0.96 4.15 -5.66
C LEU A 264 1.39 5.12 -4.56
N HIS A 265 2.39 5.96 -4.82
CA HIS A 265 2.83 6.99 -3.87
C HIS A 265 1.71 7.97 -3.54
N ARG A 266 0.92 8.40 -4.54
CA ARG A 266 -0.23 9.29 -4.32
C ARG A 266 -1.32 8.61 -3.50
N THR A 267 -1.66 7.36 -3.83
CA THR A 267 -2.60 6.56 -3.06
C THR A 267 -2.13 6.43 -1.60
N PHE A 268 -0.85 6.11 -1.36
CA PHE A 268 -0.31 6.06 0.00
C PHE A 268 -0.47 7.40 0.73
N VAL A 269 -0.08 8.51 0.09
CA VAL A 269 -0.15 9.84 0.71
C VAL A 269 -1.59 10.24 1.03
N ILE A 270 -2.55 9.88 0.19
CA ILE A 270 -3.97 10.09 0.46
C ILE A 270 -4.41 9.20 1.62
N THR A 271 -4.11 7.90 1.61
CA THR A 271 -4.67 6.94 2.57
C THR A 271 -4.03 7.01 3.97
N TYR A 272 -2.74 7.33 4.08
CA TYR A 272 -1.95 7.17 5.32
C TYR A 272 -1.30 8.44 5.87
N SER A 273 -1.41 9.57 5.16
CA SER A 273 -0.76 10.83 5.55
C SER A 273 -1.75 11.99 5.54
N LYS A 274 -1.37 13.11 6.18
CA LYS A 274 -2.10 14.39 6.14
C LYS A 274 -1.57 15.31 5.06
N CYS A 275 -0.46 14.93 4.41
CA CYS A 275 0.22 15.77 3.44
C CYS A 275 -0.66 16.21 2.26
N TRP A 276 -1.64 15.40 1.89
CA TRP A 276 -2.59 15.74 0.83
C TRP A 276 -3.57 16.86 1.23
N LEU A 277 -3.94 17.01 2.51
CA LEU A 277 -4.73 18.16 2.99
C LEU A 277 -3.98 19.47 2.74
N ARG A 278 -2.64 19.43 2.83
CA ARG A 278 -1.78 20.58 2.58
C ARG A 278 -1.59 20.89 1.10
N ARG A 279 -1.77 19.90 0.22
CA ARG A 279 -1.66 20.04 -1.24
C ARG A 279 -2.98 20.40 -1.92
N GLY A 280 -4.09 20.41 -1.18
CA GLY A 280 -5.41 20.80 -1.69
C GLY A 280 -5.45 22.28 -2.06
N TYR A 281 -5.85 22.60 -3.29
CA TYR A 281 -5.91 23.95 -3.87
C TYR A 281 -7.00 24.88 -3.27
N HIS A 282 -7.51 24.58 -2.07
CA HIS A 282 -8.46 25.48 -1.41
C HIS A 282 -7.71 26.60 -0.70
N ARG A 283 -8.00 27.86 -1.07
CA ARG A 283 -7.36 29.07 -0.51
C ARG A 283 -7.43 29.13 1.03
N SER A 284 -8.49 28.58 1.62
CA SER A 284 -8.67 28.50 3.08
C SER A 284 -7.64 27.60 3.76
N SER A 285 -7.24 26.49 3.13
CA SER A 285 -6.19 25.62 3.64
C SER A 285 -4.86 26.37 3.70
N CYS A 286 -4.43 27.00 2.60
CA CYS A 286 -3.17 27.76 2.54
C CYS A 286 -3.06 28.87 3.61
N LEU A 287 -4.15 29.59 3.87
CA LEU A 287 -4.19 30.62 4.91
C LEU A 287 -4.01 30.02 6.31
N MET A 288 -4.70 28.92 6.63
CA MET A 288 -4.54 28.25 7.93
C MET A 288 -3.12 27.71 8.15
N TRP A 289 -2.47 27.18 7.11
CA TRP A 289 -1.07 26.76 7.18
C TRP A 289 -0.10 27.92 7.46
N SER A 290 -0.38 29.09 6.90
CA SER A 290 0.44 30.28 7.14
C SER A 290 0.35 30.70 8.62
N PHE A 291 -0.85 30.60 9.21
CA PHE A 291 -1.05 30.87 10.64
C PHE A 291 -0.34 29.87 11.54
N THR A 292 -0.35 28.58 11.21
CA THR A 292 0.35 27.56 12.04
C THR A 292 1.87 27.73 12.06
N LEU A 293 2.46 28.38 11.05
CA LEU A 293 3.90 28.67 10.99
C LEU A 293 4.27 30.02 11.62
N VAL A 294 3.41 31.04 11.52
CA VAL A 294 3.73 32.38 12.02
C VAL A 294 3.35 32.56 13.49
N LEU A 295 2.19 32.04 13.91
CA LEU A 295 1.68 32.25 15.26
C LEU A 295 2.61 31.73 16.38
N PRO A 296 3.29 30.57 16.27
CA PRO A 296 4.19 30.08 17.32
C PRO A 296 5.43 30.96 17.59
N ILE A 297 5.81 31.84 16.66
CA ILE A 297 6.95 32.76 16.85
C ILE A 297 6.67 33.75 17.98
N VAL A 298 5.43 34.24 18.08
CA VAL A 298 5.02 35.24 19.08
C VAL A 298 5.17 34.69 20.52
N PRO A 299 4.66 33.50 20.88
CA PRO A 299 4.90 32.84 22.15
C PRO A 299 6.39 32.64 22.47
N ILE A 300 7.22 32.27 21.49
CA ILE A 300 8.68 32.13 21.70
C ILE A 300 9.30 33.47 22.11
N CYS A 301 8.97 34.55 21.41
CA CYS A 301 9.45 35.90 21.74
C CYS A 301 8.94 36.40 23.10
N LEU A 302 7.65 36.18 23.39
CA LEU A 302 7.02 36.56 24.65
C LEU A 302 7.62 35.80 25.83
N PHE A 303 7.94 34.51 25.66
CA PHE A 303 8.56 33.70 26.70
C PHE A 303 10.03 34.06 26.95
N HIS A 304 10.78 34.45 25.92
CA HIS A 304 12.12 35.03 26.12
C HIS A 304 12.09 36.34 26.91
N SER A 305 11.02 37.13 26.71
CA SER A 305 10.83 38.43 27.33
C SER A 305 10.13 38.38 28.70
N SER A 306 9.69 37.21 29.17
CA SER A 306 8.96 37.09 30.44
C SER A 306 9.91 37.03 31.65
N HIS A 307 9.38 37.31 32.84
CA HIS A 307 10.15 37.25 34.09
C HIS A 307 10.29 35.81 34.58
N LYS A 308 11.15 35.04 33.90
CA LYS A 308 11.29 33.60 34.11
C LYS A 308 11.97 33.17 35.41
N GLU A 309 12.68 34.08 36.08
CA GLU A 309 13.44 33.81 37.32
C GLU A 309 12.56 33.37 38.49
N ALA A 310 11.25 33.64 38.44
CA ALA A 310 10.28 33.21 39.43
C ALA A 310 9.89 31.72 39.33
N TYR A 311 10.26 31.02 38.25
CA TYR A 311 9.86 29.65 37.99
C TYR A 311 11.00 28.65 38.18
N ARG A 312 10.67 27.36 38.38
CA ARG A 312 11.67 26.30 38.51
C ARG A 312 12.46 26.15 37.20
N GLY A 313 13.79 26.11 37.27
CA GLY A 313 14.67 25.99 36.10
C GLY A 313 14.33 24.80 35.19
N SER A 314 13.91 23.67 35.75
CA SER A 314 13.45 22.50 34.99
C SER A 314 12.21 22.77 34.14
N ASP A 315 11.25 23.56 34.64
CA ASP A 315 10.01 23.88 33.89
C ASP A 315 10.31 24.88 32.77
N ILE A 316 11.25 25.79 32.99
CA ILE A 316 11.74 26.72 31.96
C ILE A 316 12.39 25.93 30.82
N THR A 317 13.29 24.99 31.14
CA THR A 317 13.96 24.14 30.13
C THR A 317 12.96 23.32 29.33
N VAL A 318 11.99 22.66 29.99
CA VAL A 318 10.96 21.87 29.31
C VAL A 318 10.10 22.76 28.40
N THR A 319 9.72 23.95 28.86
CA THR A 319 8.92 24.88 28.05
C THR A 319 9.67 25.33 26.80
N PHE A 320 10.96 25.64 26.90
CA PHE A 320 11.78 25.95 25.71
C PHE A 320 11.89 24.77 24.75
N LEU A 321 12.14 23.56 25.25
CA LEU A 321 12.21 22.36 24.42
C LEU A 321 10.90 22.13 23.67
N LEU A 322 9.76 22.22 24.36
CA LEU A 322 8.44 22.09 23.75
C LEU A 322 8.21 23.15 22.66
N LEU A 323 8.44 24.43 22.95
CA LEU A 323 8.21 25.51 21.98
C LEU A 323 9.10 25.39 20.74
N TYR A 324 10.42 25.21 20.92
CA TYR A 324 11.35 25.18 19.80
C TYR A 324 11.22 23.91 18.96
N ILE A 325 11.12 22.74 19.60
CA ILE A 325 11.06 21.48 18.87
C ILE A 325 9.71 21.34 18.18
N THR A 326 8.58 21.66 18.83
CA THR A 326 7.27 21.63 18.16
C THR A 326 7.22 22.61 16.97
N TYR A 327 7.82 23.79 17.10
CA TYR A 327 7.95 24.71 15.98
C TYR A 327 8.84 24.16 14.84
N PHE A 328 9.97 23.55 15.19
CA PHE A 328 10.87 22.90 14.23
C PHE A 328 10.19 21.75 13.49
N LEU A 329 9.34 20.96 14.16
CA LEU A 329 8.54 19.90 13.51
C LEU A 329 7.57 20.45 12.46
N GLU A 330 7.00 21.65 12.67
CA GLU A 330 6.14 22.30 11.67
C GLU A 330 6.94 22.76 10.42
N ILE A 331 8.20 23.18 10.61
CA ILE A 331 9.12 23.49 9.50
C ILE A 331 9.49 22.21 8.75
N ILE A 332 9.83 21.12 9.44
CA ILE A 332 10.10 19.82 8.81
C ILE A 332 8.88 19.36 8.00
N ALA A 333 7.68 19.48 8.57
CA ALA A 333 6.46 19.12 7.86
C ALA A 333 6.26 19.92 6.57
N LEU A 334 6.72 21.19 6.50
CA LEU A 334 6.71 21.99 5.28
C LEU A 334 7.68 21.43 4.24
N VAL A 335 8.94 21.20 4.63
CA VAL A 335 9.98 20.70 3.73
C VAL A 335 9.63 19.30 3.20
N ALA A 336 9.09 18.44 4.06
CA ALA A 336 8.69 17.08 3.70
C ALA A 336 7.59 17.03 2.62
N LEU A 337 6.79 18.07 2.45
CA LEU A 337 5.78 18.14 1.38
C LEU A 337 6.38 18.40 0.02
N GLU A 338 7.35 19.31 -0.03
CA GLU A 338 8.09 19.66 -1.23
C GLU A 338 8.99 18.51 -1.67
N HIS A 339 9.61 17.84 -0.69
CA HIS A 339 10.58 16.78 -0.91
C HIS A 339 10.02 15.36 -0.76
N SER A 340 8.69 15.17 -0.75
CA SER A 340 8.06 13.84 -0.69
C SER A 340 8.38 13.02 -1.93
N SER A 341 9.59 12.47 -1.95
CA SER A 341 10.14 11.68 -3.03
C SER A 341 9.26 10.46 -3.31
N SER A 342 9.04 10.18 -4.58
CA SER A 342 8.17 9.11 -5.10
C SER A 342 8.75 7.71 -4.96
N TYR A 343 9.61 7.46 -3.97
CA TYR A 343 10.25 6.16 -3.81
C TYR A 343 9.33 5.23 -3.01
N LEU A 344 8.52 4.46 -3.73
CA LEU A 344 7.99 3.20 -3.24
C LEU A 344 9.06 2.12 -3.48
N SER A 345 9.08 1.06 -2.67
CA SER A 345 10.01 -0.05 -2.86
C SER A 345 9.88 -0.67 -4.25
N ASP A 346 10.99 -0.70 -5.01
CA ASP A 346 11.11 -1.45 -6.26
C ASP A 346 11.35 -2.95 -6.04
N LYS A 347 11.69 -3.35 -4.81
CA LYS A 347 12.03 -4.74 -4.46
C LYS A 347 10.79 -5.61 -4.35
N VAL A 348 10.91 -6.84 -4.82
CA VAL A 348 9.89 -7.89 -4.68
C VAL A 348 10.27 -8.80 -3.51
N THR A 349 9.34 -8.99 -2.58
CA THR A 349 9.44 -9.94 -1.48
C THR A 349 9.39 -11.37 -2.01
N GLN A 350 10.23 -12.25 -1.48
CA GLN A 350 10.34 -13.61 -1.99
C GLN A 350 10.32 -14.62 -0.84
N HIS A 351 9.62 -15.73 -1.06
CA HIS A 351 9.61 -16.86 -0.15
C HIS A 351 9.97 -18.13 -0.92
N ASN A 352 11.19 -18.61 -0.70
CA ASN A 352 11.62 -19.90 -1.21
C ASN A 352 11.35 -20.99 -0.17
N LEU A 353 10.59 -22.02 -0.55
CA LEU A 353 10.14 -23.07 0.38
C LEU A 353 11.31 -23.90 0.95
N ILE A 354 12.20 -24.36 0.07
CA ILE A 354 13.36 -25.19 0.44
C ILE A 354 14.34 -24.36 1.29
N GLY A 355 14.62 -23.13 0.86
CA GLY A 355 15.47 -22.19 1.58
C GLY A 355 14.91 -21.81 2.95
N PHE A 356 13.59 -21.67 3.09
CA PHE A 356 12.93 -21.41 4.38
C PHE A 356 13.13 -22.56 5.36
N VAL A 357 12.83 -23.80 4.96
CA VAL A 357 13.03 -25.00 5.78
C VAL A 357 14.50 -25.14 6.20
N ALA A 358 15.42 -24.87 5.27
CA ALA A 358 16.86 -24.92 5.55
C ALA A 358 17.28 -23.93 6.65
N ARG A 359 16.81 -22.67 6.56
CA ARG A 359 17.10 -21.64 7.55
C ARG A 359 16.47 -21.93 8.91
N ASN A 360 15.23 -22.42 8.91
CA ASN A 360 14.53 -22.80 10.12
C ASN A 360 15.31 -23.89 10.89
N LYS A 361 15.89 -24.87 10.19
CA LYS A 361 16.78 -25.88 10.80
C LYS A 361 18.11 -25.31 11.31
N ARG A 362 18.66 -24.26 10.68
CA ARG A 362 19.93 -23.62 11.10
C ARG A 362 19.81 -22.77 12.37
N GLN A 363 18.65 -22.18 12.66
CA GLN A 363 18.47 -21.22 13.77
C GLN A 363 17.57 -21.73 14.91
N THR A 364 17.87 -22.92 15.44
CA THR A 364 17.08 -23.59 16.49
C THR A 364 16.92 -22.78 17.78
N ASN A 365 17.97 -22.08 18.25
CA ASN A 365 17.91 -21.35 19.53
C ASN A 365 16.97 -20.14 19.49
N LEU A 366 16.95 -19.37 18.40
CA LEU A 366 16.04 -18.22 18.24
C LEU A 366 14.58 -18.66 18.10
N ARG A 367 14.35 -19.80 17.44
CA ARG A 367 13.02 -20.40 17.32
C ARG A 367 12.43 -20.76 18.69
N ILE A 368 13.23 -21.40 19.55
CA ILE A 368 12.80 -21.78 20.90
C ILE A 368 12.40 -20.55 21.73
N ILE A 369 13.16 -19.46 21.62
CA ILE A 369 12.84 -18.20 22.32
C ILE A 369 11.53 -17.60 21.81
N ALA A 370 11.31 -17.57 20.49
CA ALA A 370 10.08 -17.03 19.92
C ALA A 370 8.85 -17.90 20.22
N GLU A 371 9.02 -19.22 20.24
CA GLU A 371 7.98 -20.17 20.66
C GLU A 371 7.58 -19.95 22.13
N TYR A 372 8.56 -19.73 23.01
CA TYR A 372 8.30 -19.39 24.42
C TYR A 372 7.55 -18.08 24.60
N LEU A 373 7.85 -17.06 23.78
CA LEU A 373 7.21 -15.75 23.82
C LEU A 373 5.90 -15.66 23.01
N HIS A 374 5.43 -16.77 22.42
CA HIS A 374 4.30 -16.78 21.47
C HIS A 374 4.44 -15.78 20.31
N CYS A 375 5.68 -15.47 19.91
CA CYS A 375 6.02 -14.53 18.84
C CYS A 375 6.59 -15.24 17.61
N LYS A 376 6.34 -16.54 17.47
CA LYS A 376 6.83 -17.35 16.35
C LYS A 376 6.39 -16.77 15.00
N ASP A 377 5.14 -16.35 14.88
CA ASP A 377 4.62 -15.78 13.63
C ASP A 377 5.38 -14.51 13.20
N LEU A 378 5.79 -13.67 14.16
CA LEU A 378 6.61 -12.48 13.90
C LEU A 378 8.04 -12.85 13.48
N LEU A 379 8.58 -13.94 14.04
CA LEU A 379 9.91 -14.45 13.71
C LEU A 379 9.91 -15.12 12.32
N ASP A 380 8.85 -15.86 12.00
CA ASP A 380 8.66 -16.47 10.69
C ASP A 380 8.47 -15.38 9.62
N GLU A 381 7.67 -14.35 9.89
CA GLU A 381 7.55 -13.16 9.02
C GLU A 381 8.92 -12.46 8.83
N TYR A 382 9.71 -12.36 9.90
CA TYR A 382 11.06 -11.81 9.87
C TYR A 382 12.02 -12.60 8.97
N TRP A 383 12.04 -13.93 9.09
CA TRP A 383 12.91 -14.78 8.28
C TRP A 383 12.45 -14.95 6.83
N CYS A 384 11.16 -14.75 6.58
CA CYS A 384 10.56 -14.81 5.24
C CYS A 384 10.77 -13.56 4.40
N MET A 385 11.20 -12.44 4.99
CA MET A 385 11.54 -11.23 4.22
C MET A 385 12.91 -11.37 3.56
N ILE A 386 13.00 -12.17 2.50
CA ILE A 386 14.10 -12.03 1.53
C ILE A 386 13.70 -10.92 0.59
N LEU A 387 14.38 -9.78 0.73
CA LEU A 387 14.34 -8.72 -0.26
C LEU A 387 15.32 -9.09 -1.37
N SER A 388 14.80 -9.49 -2.51
CA SER A 388 15.64 -9.67 -3.69
C SER A 388 16.24 -8.33 -4.15
N ASP A 389 17.41 -8.38 -4.78
CA ASP A 389 17.94 -7.24 -5.54
C ASP A 389 17.20 -7.03 -6.88
N SER A 390 16.20 -7.87 -7.16
CA SER A 390 15.39 -7.81 -8.35
C SER A 390 14.34 -6.71 -8.26
N SER A 391 14.20 -5.97 -9.35
CA SER A 391 13.21 -4.90 -9.48
C SER A 391 11.91 -5.47 -10.04
N SER A 392 10.77 -5.09 -9.44
CA SER A 392 9.41 -5.39 -9.92
C SER A 392 9.18 -4.93 -11.38
N ARG A 393 10.05 -4.07 -11.92
CA ARG A 393 10.08 -3.65 -13.32
C ARG A 393 10.17 -4.82 -14.29
N ALA A 394 10.98 -5.84 -14.00
CA ALA A 394 11.12 -7.00 -14.89
C ALA A 394 9.80 -7.78 -14.98
N ILE A 395 9.16 -8.05 -13.84
CA ILE A 395 7.84 -8.71 -13.78
C ILE A 395 6.79 -7.86 -14.51
N THR A 396 6.77 -6.56 -14.27
CA THR A 396 5.84 -5.61 -14.91
C THR A 396 6.00 -5.62 -16.44
N SER A 397 7.24 -5.67 -16.95
CA SER A 397 7.51 -5.77 -18.39
C SER A 397 7.02 -7.09 -19.00
N SER A 398 7.19 -8.23 -18.31
CA SER A 398 6.69 -9.53 -18.75
C SER A 398 5.17 -9.57 -18.83
N VAL A 399 4.49 -9.04 -17.80
CA VAL A 399 3.03 -8.93 -17.78
C VAL A 399 2.56 -8.01 -18.91
N ARG A 400 3.24 -6.88 -19.12
CA ARG A 400 2.90 -5.95 -20.21
C ARG A 400 3.02 -6.61 -21.58
N ALA A 401 4.10 -7.35 -21.84
CA ALA A 401 4.28 -8.09 -23.08
C ALA A 401 3.16 -9.12 -23.29
N HIS A 402 2.80 -9.87 -22.23
CA HIS A 402 1.70 -10.83 -22.26
C HIS A 402 0.34 -10.17 -22.58
N ILE A 403 0.04 -9.01 -21.99
CA ILE A 403 -1.22 -8.29 -22.27
C ILE A 403 -1.24 -7.71 -23.70
N LYS A 404 -0.12 -7.17 -24.19
CA LYS A 404 0.00 -6.68 -25.58
C LYS A 404 -0.23 -7.80 -26.58
N ASP A 405 0.39 -8.95 -26.35
CA ASP A 405 0.18 -10.15 -27.14
C ASP A 405 -1.29 -10.61 -27.09
N GLY A 406 -1.89 -10.62 -25.90
CA GLY A 406 -3.33 -10.86 -25.69
C GLY A 406 -4.22 -9.99 -26.58
N TRP A 407 -4.04 -8.68 -26.55
CA TRP A 407 -4.83 -7.73 -27.36
C TRP A 407 -4.61 -7.87 -28.87
N THR A 408 -3.38 -8.19 -29.28
CA THR A 408 -3.01 -8.28 -30.71
C THR A 408 -3.59 -9.54 -31.35
N ASN A 409 -3.50 -10.67 -30.64
CA ASN A 409 -3.68 -11.98 -31.24
C ASN A 409 -4.92 -12.74 -30.75
N TYR A 410 -5.42 -12.48 -29.54
CA TYR A 410 -6.34 -13.41 -28.86
C TYR A 410 -7.63 -12.80 -28.33
N MET A 411 -7.65 -11.51 -27.96
CA MET A 411 -8.84 -10.83 -27.43
C MET A 411 -9.75 -10.36 -28.57
N LEU A 412 -10.45 -11.31 -29.17
CA LEU A 412 -11.22 -11.07 -30.38
C LEU A 412 -12.63 -10.55 -30.10
N ASP A 413 -13.21 -10.97 -28.98
CA ASP A 413 -14.60 -10.80 -28.57
C ASP A 413 -14.71 -10.83 -27.04
N ALA A 414 -15.92 -10.62 -26.49
CA ALA A 414 -16.11 -10.59 -25.04
C ALA A 414 -15.70 -11.88 -24.29
N GLU A 415 -15.84 -13.07 -24.90
CA GLU A 415 -15.50 -14.33 -24.23
C GLU A 415 -13.99 -14.50 -24.13
N SER A 416 -13.29 -14.30 -25.24
CA SER A 416 -11.83 -14.36 -25.30
C SER A 416 -11.16 -13.25 -24.48
N TYR A 417 -11.76 -12.05 -24.43
CA TYR A 417 -11.34 -10.96 -23.55
C TYR A 417 -11.42 -11.34 -22.06
N ARG A 418 -12.55 -11.91 -21.63
CA ARG A 418 -12.73 -12.37 -20.24
C ARG A 418 -11.78 -13.52 -19.89
N LYS A 419 -11.51 -14.41 -20.86
CA LYS A 419 -10.65 -15.60 -20.70
C LYS A 419 -9.24 -15.26 -20.23
N LEU A 420 -8.59 -14.21 -20.74
CA LEU A 420 -7.19 -13.85 -20.40
C LEU A 420 -6.91 -13.88 -18.89
N SER A 421 -7.74 -13.22 -18.09
CA SER A 421 -7.50 -13.16 -16.65
C SER A 421 -8.37 -14.13 -15.84
N ASP A 422 -8.99 -15.10 -16.50
CA ASP A 422 -9.66 -16.26 -15.88
C ASP A 422 -8.84 -17.54 -15.92
N ILE A 423 -7.83 -17.59 -16.79
CA ILE A 423 -6.91 -18.72 -16.92
C ILE A 423 -5.66 -18.51 -16.06
N ARG A 424 -5.01 -19.62 -15.70
CA ARG A 424 -3.87 -19.72 -14.78
C ARG A 424 -2.64 -20.36 -15.44
N GLY A 425 -2.57 -20.36 -16.77
CA GLY A 425 -1.56 -21.08 -17.55
C GLY A 425 -2.11 -21.78 -18.80
N HIS A 426 -3.43 -21.93 -18.91
CA HIS A 426 -4.07 -22.71 -19.99
C HIS A 426 -3.71 -22.17 -21.38
N TRP A 427 -3.66 -20.85 -21.58
CA TRP A 427 -3.29 -20.30 -22.89
C TRP A 427 -1.83 -20.61 -23.23
N THR A 428 -0.93 -20.47 -22.27
CA THR A 428 0.47 -20.82 -22.45
C THR A 428 0.62 -22.30 -22.81
N LEU A 429 -0.09 -23.20 -22.13
CA LEU A 429 -0.03 -24.62 -22.43
C LEU A 429 -0.60 -24.97 -23.80
N GLU A 430 -1.76 -24.42 -24.16
CA GLU A 430 -2.43 -24.61 -25.45
C GLU A 430 -1.50 -24.18 -26.61
N ARG A 431 -0.89 -23.00 -26.50
CA ARG A 431 0.04 -22.45 -27.52
C ARG A 431 1.30 -23.27 -27.72
N ASN A 432 1.76 -23.96 -26.67
CA ASN A 432 2.99 -24.75 -26.71
C ASN A 432 2.73 -26.24 -26.98
N GLY A 433 1.46 -26.65 -27.12
CA GLY A 433 1.05 -28.04 -27.30
C GLY A 433 1.28 -28.90 -26.05
N CYS A 434 1.19 -28.31 -24.86
CA CYS A 434 1.52 -28.95 -23.57
C CYS A 434 0.29 -29.20 -22.69
N GLU A 435 -0.91 -28.92 -23.19
CA GLU A 435 -2.17 -29.03 -22.42
C GLU A 435 -2.44 -30.46 -21.94
N GLN A 436 -2.26 -31.46 -22.80
CA GLN A 436 -2.52 -32.87 -22.45
C GLN A 436 -1.61 -33.39 -21.35
N VAL A 437 -0.41 -32.81 -21.19
CA VAL A 437 0.59 -33.26 -20.22
C VAL A 437 0.43 -32.50 -18.90
N LEU A 438 0.30 -31.16 -18.96
CA LEU A 438 0.37 -30.32 -17.77
C LEU A 438 -0.99 -29.72 -17.32
N GLY A 439 -2.05 -29.96 -18.08
CA GLY A 439 -3.37 -29.36 -17.85
C GLY A 439 -4.01 -29.76 -16.52
N GLU A 440 -3.89 -31.03 -16.13
CA GLU A 440 -4.49 -31.57 -14.89
C GLU A 440 -4.07 -30.79 -13.63
N ILE A 441 -2.85 -30.25 -13.61
CA ILE A 441 -2.32 -29.50 -12.47
C ILE A 441 -2.96 -28.12 -12.35
N LEU A 442 -3.38 -27.52 -13.47
CA LEU A 442 -4.08 -26.24 -13.47
C LEU A 442 -5.55 -26.34 -13.03
N GLU A 443 -6.13 -27.54 -13.11
CA GLU A 443 -7.49 -27.83 -12.64
C GLU A 443 -7.57 -28.00 -11.11
N LYS A 444 -6.42 -28.19 -10.45
CA LYS A 444 -6.34 -28.21 -8.99
C LYS A 444 -6.72 -26.86 -8.37
N PRO A 445 -7.06 -26.84 -7.07
CA PRO A 445 -7.19 -25.60 -6.33
C PRO A 445 -5.94 -24.71 -6.49
N PHE A 446 -6.15 -23.40 -6.63
CA PHE A 446 -5.08 -22.48 -7.05
C PHE A 446 -3.86 -22.47 -6.14
N ASP A 447 -4.11 -22.53 -4.83
CA ASP A 447 -3.07 -22.59 -3.80
C ASP A 447 -2.22 -23.87 -3.90
N GLU A 448 -2.85 -25.01 -4.21
CA GLU A 448 -2.14 -26.27 -4.49
C GLU A 448 -1.33 -26.19 -5.79
N SER A 449 -1.90 -25.64 -6.86
CA SER A 449 -1.20 -25.44 -8.13
C SER A 449 0.04 -24.57 -7.95
N ILE A 450 -0.04 -23.47 -7.19
CA ILE A 450 1.10 -22.58 -6.92
C ILE A 450 2.25 -23.35 -6.25
N LEU A 451 1.95 -24.13 -5.22
CA LEU A 451 2.99 -24.87 -4.52
C LEU A 451 3.63 -25.95 -5.41
N LEU A 452 2.83 -26.65 -6.25
CA LEU A 452 3.33 -27.69 -7.15
C LEU A 452 4.24 -27.09 -8.22
N TRP A 453 3.79 -26.00 -8.85
CA TRP A 453 4.58 -25.28 -9.83
C TRP A 453 5.83 -24.67 -9.19
N HIS A 454 5.77 -24.22 -7.94
CA HIS A 454 6.93 -23.66 -7.23
C HIS A 454 8.04 -24.68 -7.04
N VAL A 455 7.72 -25.82 -6.42
CA VAL A 455 8.71 -26.88 -6.18
C VAL A 455 9.24 -27.42 -7.51
N ALA A 456 8.38 -27.58 -8.53
CA ALA A 456 8.83 -28.03 -9.85
C ALA A 456 9.72 -27.00 -10.57
N THR A 457 9.44 -25.70 -10.41
CA THR A 457 10.27 -24.62 -10.95
C THR A 457 11.66 -24.65 -10.32
N ASP A 458 11.74 -24.84 -8.99
CA ASP A 458 13.02 -24.96 -8.28
C ASP A 458 13.81 -26.20 -8.70
N PHE A 459 13.15 -27.36 -8.84
CA PHE A 459 13.79 -28.56 -9.39
C PHE A 459 14.33 -28.34 -10.81
N CYS A 460 13.55 -27.70 -11.68
CA CYS A 460 14.00 -27.34 -13.03
C CYS A 460 15.17 -26.35 -13.01
N PHE A 461 15.16 -25.39 -12.09
CA PHE A 461 16.20 -24.37 -11.95
C PHE A 461 17.56 -25.01 -11.61
N HIS A 462 17.60 -25.86 -10.58
CA HIS A 462 18.85 -26.45 -10.10
C HIS A 462 19.35 -27.61 -10.97
N HIS A 463 18.47 -28.36 -11.64
CA HIS A 463 18.89 -29.48 -12.49
C HIS A 463 19.43 -29.04 -13.87
N ASN A 464 19.06 -27.84 -14.36
CA ASN A 464 19.26 -27.46 -15.76
C ASN A 464 19.93 -26.09 -16.01
N ALA A 465 20.46 -25.43 -14.97
CA ALA A 465 21.09 -24.12 -15.07
C ALA A 465 22.21 -24.06 -16.14
N THR A 466 21.97 -23.29 -17.21
CA THR A 466 22.97 -22.99 -18.25
C THR A 466 23.16 -21.48 -18.36
N PRO A 467 24.35 -20.98 -18.79
CA PRO A 467 24.64 -19.55 -18.78
C PRO A 467 23.74 -18.71 -19.68
N SER A 468 23.27 -19.24 -20.82
CA SER A 468 22.54 -18.49 -21.85
C SER A 468 21.11 -18.10 -21.47
N ASN A 469 20.46 -18.84 -20.56
CA ASN A 469 19.06 -18.60 -20.16
C ASN A 469 18.93 -17.98 -18.76
N ARG A 470 20.04 -17.53 -18.16
CA ARG A 470 20.10 -17.19 -16.73
C ARG A 470 19.09 -16.11 -16.30
N GLU A 471 18.82 -15.11 -17.13
CA GLU A 471 17.90 -14.03 -16.79
C GLU A 471 16.43 -14.47 -16.78
N VAL A 472 15.99 -15.22 -17.80
CA VAL A 472 14.63 -15.78 -17.86
C VAL A 472 14.41 -16.77 -16.72
N MET A 473 15.38 -17.65 -16.47
CA MET A 473 15.36 -18.60 -15.35
C MET A 473 15.20 -17.89 -14.00
N ARG A 474 16.01 -16.84 -13.77
CA ARG A 474 15.95 -16.06 -12.54
C ARG A 474 14.58 -15.40 -12.39
N GLN A 475 14.05 -14.80 -13.45
CA GLN A 475 12.73 -14.18 -13.42
C GLN A 475 11.59 -15.18 -13.12
N CYS A 476 11.63 -16.38 -13.69
CA CYS A 476 10.66 -17.43 -13.37
C CYS A 476 10.68 -17.78 -11.89
N ARG A 477 11.89 -17.96 -11.33
CA ARG A 477 12.08 -18.24 -9.90
C ARG A 477 11.61 -17.07 -9.03
N GLU A 478 11.94 -15.83 -9.40
CA GLU A 478 11.51 -14.62 -8.69
C GLU A 478 9.97 -14.50 -8.62
N ILE A 479 9.26 -14.78 -9.72
CA ILE A 479 7.78 -14.78 -9.73
C ILE A 479 7.25 -15.92 -8.86
N SER A 480 7.85 -17.10 -8.97
CA SER A 480 7.46 -18.27 -8.19
C SER A 480 7.58 -18.03 -6.69
N ASP A 481 8.74 -17.55 -6.23
CA ASP A 481 9.00 -17.19 -4.84
C ASP A 481 8.04 -16.08 -4.35
N TYR A 482 7.68 -15.13 -5.23
CA TYR A 482 6.70 -14.08 -4.90
C TYR A 482 5.29 -14.64 -4.71
N MET A 483 4.86 -15.58 -5.55
CA MET A 483 3.53 -16.20 -5.43
C MET A 483 3.40 -17.03 -4.14
N VAL A 484 4.47 -17.72 -3.74
CA VAL A 484 4.51 -18.41 -2.44
C VAL A 484 4.55 -17.42 -1.29
N HIS A 485 5.26 -16.30 -1.42
CA HIS A 485 5.22 -15.21 -0.44
C HIS A 485 3.79 -14.70 -0.24
N LEU A 486 3.04 -14.48 -1.32
CA LEU A 486 1.63 -14.10 -1.22
C LEU A 486 0.81 -15.18 -0.51
N LEU A 487 0.99 -16.46 -0.81
CA LEU A 487 0.28 -17.54 -0.10
C LEU A 487 0.59 -17.56 1.41
N PHE A 488 1.83 -17.27 1.79
CA PHE A 488 2.27 -17.23 3.18
C PHE A 488 1.79 -15.95 3.89
N ALA A 489 2.27 -14.78 3.46
CA ALA A 489 2.08 -13.51 4.16
C ALA A 489 0.71 -12.87 3.86
N ASN A 490 0.22 -12.96 2.61
CA ASN A 490 -0.96 -12.22 2.14
C ASN A 490 -1.96 -13.11 1.35
N PRO A 491 -2.47 -14.23 1.90
CA PRO A 491 -3.28 -15.20 1.15
C PRO A 491 -4.57 -14.60 0.60
N GLU A 492 -5.14 -13.61 1.30
CA GLU A 492 -6.33 -12.87 0.84
C GLU A 492 -6.05 -12.05 -0.43
N MET A 493 -4.80 -11.60 -0.62
CA MET A 493 -4.39 -10.94 -1.87
C MET A 493 -4.19 -11.94 -3.00
N LEU A 494 -3.73 -13.15 -2.68
CA LEU A 494 -3.54 -14.21 -3.67
C LEU A 494 -4.89 -14.62 -4.29
N MET A 495 -5.82 -15.04 -3.44
CA MET A 495 -7.21 -15.32 -3.77
C MET A 495 -8.00 -15.49 -2.47
N PRO A 496 -9.22 -14.93 -2.35
CA PRO A 496 -10.11 -15.21 -1.23
C PRO A 496 -10.27 -16.73 -1.01
N GLY A 497 -10.00 -17.20 0.21
CA GLY A 497 -10.10 -18.62 0.57
C GLY A 497 -8.83 -19.46 0.35
N SER A 498 -7.69 -18.85 0.01
CA SER A 498 -6.40 -19.54 -0.10
C SER A 498 -5.97 -20.18 1.23
N ARG A 499 -5.52 -21.44 1.20
CA ARG A 499 -5.27 -22.24 2.41
C ARG A 499 -3.80 -22.22 2.81
N ARG A 500 -3.47 -21.42 3.84
CA ARG A 500 -2.13 -21.38 4.44
C ARG A 500 -1.65 -22.74 4.98
N THR A 501 -2.57 -23.60 5.41
CA THR A 501 -2.24 -24.91 5.98
C THR A 501 -1.56 -25.84 4.98
N LEU A 502 -1.79 -25.67 3.67
CA LEU A 502 -1.09 -26.46 2.64
C LEU A 502 0.40 -26.18 2.62
N LEU A 503 0.80 -24.91 2.81
CA LEU A 503 2.20 -24.54 2.92
C LEU A 503 2.83 -25.18 4.17
N THR A 504 2.12 -25.17 5.30
CA THR A 504 2.58 -25.85 6.53
C THR A 504 2.77 -27.35 6.32
N SER A 505 1.84 -28.00 5.61
CA SER A 505 1.97 -29.42 5.25
C SER A 505 3.17 -29.69 4.34
N ALA A 506 3.36 -28.88 3.31
CA ALA A 506 4.52 -29.00 2.41
C ALA A 506 5.85 -28.79 3.15
N ASN A 507 5.92 -27.81 4.05
CA ASN A 507 7.07 -27.59 4.93
C ASN A 507 7.34 -28.79 5.84
N THR A 508 6.30 -29.41 6.39
CA THR A 508 6.44 -30.59 7.25
C THR A 508 6.97 -31.79 6.47
N GLU A 509 6.50 -31.99 5.24
CA GLU A 509 6.99 -33.04 4.33
C GLU A 509 8.48 -32.82 3.98
N LEU A 510 8.87 -31.59 3.65
CA LEU A 510 10.27 -31.23 3.41
C LEU A 510 11.14 -31.41 4.65
N GLU A 511 10.67 -31.01 5.84
CA GLU A 511 11.40 -31.19 7.10
C GLU A 511 11.68 -32.67 7.38
N ALA A 512 10.70 -33.55 7.07
CA ALA A 512 10.81 -35.00 7.17
C ALA A 512 11.82 -35.57 6.17
N MET A 513 11.78 -35.15 4.90
CA MET A 513 12.77 -35.57 3.88
C MET A 513 14.20 -35.15 4.24
N LEU A 514 14.35 -34.05 4.97
CA LEU A 514 15.63 -33.53 5.44
C LEU A 514 16.04 -34.07 6.82
N GLN A 515 15.34 -35.06 7.40
CA GLN A 515 15.81 -35.70 8.64
C GLN A 515 17.14 -36.43 8.38
N GLY A 516 18.09 -36.23 9.30
CA GLY A 516 19.45 -36.81 9.20
C GLY A 516 20.38 -36.12 8.20
N VAL A 517 19.93 -35.09 7.49
CA VAL A 517 20.76 -34.29 6.57
C VAL A 517 21.36 -33.11 7.32
N ASP A 518 22.69 -32.91 7.21
CA ASP A 518 23.34 -31.72 7.76
C ASP A 518 23.14 -30.50 6.84
N VAL A 519 22.07 -29.76 7.11
CA VAL A 519 21.68 -28.58 6.33
C VAL A 519 22.61 -27.38 6.56
N THR A 520 23.53 -27.45 7.53
CA THR A 520 24.49 -26.35 7.78
C THR A 520 25.63 -26.34 6.76
N VAL A 521 25.94 -27.49 6.16
CA VAL A 521 27.08 -27.67 5.24
C VAL A 521 26.67 -27.53 3.77
N LEU A 522 25.42 -27.87 3.43
CA LEU A 522 24.95 -27.90 2.04
C LEU A 522 24.56 -26.50 1.53
N ASP A 523 24.95 -26.20 0.30
CA ASP A 523 24.41 -25.07 -0.46
C ASP A 523 22.98 -25.35 -0.93
N GLU A 524 22.22 -24.31 -1.24
CA GLU A 524 20.82 -24.40 -1.67
C GLU A 524 20.62 -25.31 -2.90
N THR A 525 21.58 -25.28 -3.83
CA THR A 525 21.57 -26.16 -5.01
C THR A 525 21.71 -27.63 -4.63
N GLU A 526 22.68 -27.95 -3.77
CA GLU A 526 22.95 -29.31 -3.32
C GLU A 526 21.77 -29.87 -2.51
N LEU A 527 21.22 -29.04 -1.63
CA LEU A 527 20.03 -29.39 -0.84
C LEU A 527 18.84 -29.72 -1.76
N THR A 528 18.60 -28.90 -2.78
CA THR A 528 17.49 -29.09 -3.71
C THR A 528 17.67 -30.37 -4.54
N LEU A 529 18.89 -30.70 -4.95
CA LEU A 529 19.19 -31.94 -5.68
C LEU A 529 18.99 -33.18 -4.79
N GLN A 530 19.39 -33.13 -3.52
CA GLN A 530 19.11 -34.23 -2.60
C GLN A 530 17.62 -34.44 -2.35
N ILE A 531 16.84 -33.36 -2.25
CA ILE A 531 15.38 -33.45 -2.15
C ILE A 531 14.82 -34.05 -3.45
N PHE A 532 15.33 -33.63 -4.60
CA PHE A 532 14.91 -34.17 -5.90
C PHE A 532 15.13 -35.68 -5.99
N ASP A 533 16.29 -36.18 -5.55
CA ASP A 533 16.59 -37.62 -5.57
C ASP A 533 15.71 -38.39 -4.59
N LYS A 534 15.49 -37.87 -3.37
CA LYS A 534 14.60 -38.50 -2.38
C LYS A 534 13.13 -38.48 -2.82
N ALA A 535 12.72 -37.47 -3.58
CA ALA A 535 11.34 -37.33 -4.05
C ALA A 535 10.99 -38.42 -5.09
N GLN A 536 11.97 -39.01 -5.77
CA GLN A 536 11.74 -40.04 -6.80
C GLN A 536 10.99 -41.27 -6.26
N SER A 537 11.35 -41.74 -5.06
CA SER A 537 10.73 -42.91 -4.42
C SER A 537 9.73 -42.54 -3.33
N GLY A 538 9.36 -41.26 -3.24
CA GLY A 538 8.45 -40.75 -2.22
C GLY A 538 6.98 -40.91 -2.57
N GLU A 539 6.13 -40.55 -1.61
CA GLU A 539 4.70 -40.30 -1.81
C GLU A 539 4.38 -38.91 -1.27
N GLY A 540 3.25 -38.33 -1.68
CA GLY A 540 2.79 -37.04 -1.14
C GLY A 540 2.97 -35.86 -2.09
N PHE A 541 3.09 -34.68 -1.51
CA PHE A 541 3.04 -33.42 -2.25
C PHE A 541 4.32 -33.17 -3.05
N ILE A 542 5.49 -33.41 -2.46
CA ILE A 542 6.80 -33.19 -3.09
C ILE A 542 7.03 -34.21 -4.21
N HIS A 543 6.55 -35.45 -4.04
CA HIS A 543 6.60 -36.46 -5.11
C HIS A 543 5.78 -36.03 -6.34
N LYS A 544 4.58 -35.47 -6.15
CA LYS A 544 3.76 -34.94 -7.26
C LYS A 544 4.48 -33.80 -7.99
N ALA A 545 5.10 -32.88 -7.24
CA ALA A 545 5.90 -31.82 -7.84
C ALA A 545 7.13 -32.36 -8.59
N TRP A 546 7.72 -33.46 -8.12
CA TRP A 546 8.82 -34.15 -8.81
C TRP A 546 8.39 -34.76 -10.15
N ILE A 547 7.25 -35.48 -10.19
CA ILE A 547 6.68 -36.01 -11.44
C ILE A 547 6.49 -34.86 -12.43
N PHE A 548 5.90 -33.76 -11.96
CA PHE A 548 5.65 -32.60 -12.77
C PHE A 548 6.93 -31.93 -13.29
N ALA A 549 7.97 -31.82 -12.46
CA ALA A 549 9.27 -31.32 -12.89
C ALA A 549 9.87 -32.19 -14.00
N LYS A 550 9.73 -33.53 -13.92
CA LYS A 550 10.21 -34.46 -14.96
C LYS A 550 9.46 -34.26 -16.27
N GLU A 551 8.15 -34.04 -16.23
CA GLU A 551 7.36 -33.73 -17.42
C GLU A 551 7.80 -32.41 -18.05
N LEU A 552 7.97 -31.35 -17.26
CA LEU A 552 8.49 -30.05 -17.73
C LEU A 552 9.85 -30.18 -18.41
N MET A 553 10.77 -30.94 -17.82
CA MET A 553 12.11 -31.19 -18.37
C MET A 553 12.09 -31.96 -19.70
N GLN A 554 11.00 -32.65 -20.02
CA GLN A 554 10.81 -33.35 -21.30
C GLN A 554 10.17 -32.47 -22.37
N ILE A 555 9.75 -31.23 -22.03
CA ILE A 555 9.12 -30.31 -22.99
C ILE A 555 10.18 -29.66 -23.87
N GLY A 556 10.42 -30.30 -25.01
CA GLY A 556 11.27 -29.77 -26.07
C GLY A 556 12.67 -29.42 -25.59
N ASP A 557 13.16 -28.24 -25.98
CA ASP A 557 14.45 -27.73 -25.53
C ASP A 557 14.34 -26.88 -24.24
N LYS A 558 15.49 -26.55 -23.66
CA LYS A 558 15.54 -25.72 -22.44
C LYS A 558 14.87 -24.35 -22.62
N GLN A 559 14.90 -23.77 -23.81
CA GLN A 559 14.27 -22.48 -24.07
C GLN A 559 12.75 -22.59 -24.05
N LYS A 560 12.19 -23.61 -24.70
CA LYS A 560 10.76 -23.91 -24.70
C LYS A 560 10.26 -24.17 -23.29
N MET A 561 10.95 -25.02 -22.51
CA MET A 561 10.59 -25.29 -21.11
C MET A 561 10.48 -24.00 -20.29
N TRP A 562 11.51 -23.15 -20.29
CA TRP A 562 11.49 -21.90 -19.52
C TRP A 562 10.50 -20.86 -20.05
N SER A 563 10.23 -20.85 -21.35
CA SER A 563 9.17 -20.03 -21.96
C SER A 563 7.79 -20.44 -21.44
N VAL A 564 7.51 -21.75 -21.37
CA VAL A 564 6.27 -22.30 -20.80
C VAL A 564 6.15 -21.95 -19.32
N ILE A 565 7.20 -22.19 -18.52
CA ILE A 565 7.20 -21.86 -17.08
C ILE A 565 6.93 -20.36 -16.87
N ARG A 566 7.60 -19.48 -17.62
CA ARG A 566 7.39 -18.03 -17.56
C ARG A 566 5.95 -17.65 -17.88
N GLY A 567 5.40 -18.17 -18.98
CA GLY A 567 4.04 -17.85 -19.43
C GLY A 567 2.99 -18.25 -18.40
N VAL A 568 3.12 -19.45 -17.81
CA VAL A 568 2.21 -19.92 -16.76
C VAL A 568 2.28 -19.04 -15.52
N TRP A 569 3.48 -18.71 -15.04
CA TRP A 569 3.64 -17.82 -13.89
C TRP A 569 3.06 -16.41 -14.12
N VAL A 570 3.24 -15.86 -15.33
CA VAL A 570 2.65 -14.56 -15.70
C VAL A 570 1.11 -14.63 -15.76
N GLU A 571 0.54 -15.73 -16.27
CA GLU A 571 -0.92 -15.93 -16.24
C GLU A 571 -1.45 -16.07 -14.80
N MET A 572 -0.76 -16.83 -13.94
CA MET A 572 -1.15 -16.96 -12.52
C MET A 572 -1.08 -15.61 -11.78
N LEU A 573 -0.08 -14.77 -12.07
CA LEU A 573 -0.01 -13.40 -11.55
C LEU A 573 -1.20 -12.56 -11.99
N CYS A 574 -1.51 -12.56 -13.30
CA CYS A 574 -2.66 -11.82 -13.84
C CYS A 574 -3.98 -12.32 -13.23
N TYR A 575 -4.10 -13.64 -13.07
CA TYR A 575 -5.26 -14.30 -12.48
C TYR A 575 -5.51 -13.85 -11.04
N SER A 576 -4.44 -13.81 -10.23
CA SER A 576 -4.47 -13.35 -8.84
C SER A 576 -4.75 -11.85 -8.73
N ALA A 577 -4.05 -11.03 -9.52
CA ALA A 577 -4.21 -9.57 -9.52
C ALA A 577 -5.65 -9.15 -9.89
N GLY A 578 -6.28 -9.83 -10.86
CA GLY A 578 -7.68 -9.56 -11.23
C GLY A 578 -8.71 -9.98 -10.17
N ARG A 579 -8.31 -10.77 -9.16
CA ARG A 579 -9.19 -11.30 -8.09
C ARG A 579 -8.93 -10.68 -6.72
N CYS A 580 -7.87 -9.91 -6.59
CA CYS A 580 -7.57 -9.19 -5.37
C CYS A 580 -8.49 -7.97 -5.23
N ARG A 581 -9.05 -7.77 -4.04
CA ARG A 581 -9.89 -6.60 -3.76
C ARG A 581 -9.06 -5.32 -3.74
N GLY A 582 -9.61 -4.24 -4.28
CA GLY A 582 -9.04 -2.89 -4.24
C GLY A 582 -8.63 -2.44 -2.84
N TYR A 583 -9.45 -2.78 -1.85
CA TYR A 583 -9.16 -2.51 -0.45
C TYR A 583 -7.83 -3.16 0.01
N LEU A 584 -7.55 -4.40 -0.39
CA LEU A 584 -6.33 -5.09 0.01
C LEU A 584 -5.10 -4.50 -0.69
N HIS A 585 -5.25 -4.11 -1.96
CA HIS A 585 -4.22 -3.32 -2.66
C HIS A 585 -3.88 -2.03 -1.92
N ALA A 586 -4.89 -1.27 -1.48
CA ALA A 586 -4.69 -0.05 -0.71
C ALA A 586 -4.03 -0.32 0.66
N LYS A 587 -4.49 -1.37 1.35
CA LYS A 587 -3.97 -1.82 2.64
C LYS A 587 -2.48 -2.17 2.58
N SER A 588 -2.06 -2.86 1.52
CA SER A 588 -0.66 -3.29 1.35
C SER A 588 0.33 -2.13 1.29
N LEU A 589 -0.09 -0.94 0.85
CA LEU A 589 0.77 0.24 0.74
C LEU A 589 1.28 0.72 2.09
N GLY A 590 0.53 0.50 3.18
CA GLY A 590 0.97 0.83 4.54
C GLY A 590 2.14 -0.03 5.03
N ALA A 591 2.44 -1.13 4.33
CA ALA A 591 3.43 -2.13 4.70
C ALA A 591 4.55 -2.31 3.64
N GLY A 592 4.78 -1.32 2.77
CA GLY A 592 5.83 -1.36 1.74
C GLY A 592 5.30 -1.54 0.30
N GLY A 593 4.00 -1.84 0.16
CA GLY A 593 3.37 -2.15 -1.11
C GLY A 593 3.67 -3.57 -1.59
N GLU A 594 2.89 -4.03 -2.57
CA GLU A 594 2.97 -5.38 -3.13
C GLU A 594 3.12 -5.33 -4.64
N CYS A 595 3.97 -6.20 -5.21
CA CYS A 595 4.14 -6.28 -6.67
C CYS A 595 2.82 -6.61 -7.39
N LEU A 596 1.93 -7.38 -6.74
CA LEU A 596 0.59 -7.69 -7.25
C LEU A 596 -0.25 -6.42 -7.47
N THR A 597 -0.05 -5.38 -6.66
CA THR A 597 -0.74 -4.10 -6.82
C THR A 597 -0.27 -3.35 -8.07
N LEU A 598 1.03 -3.44 -8.41
CA LEU A 598 1.56 -2.92 -9.67
C LEU A 598 0.96 -3.68 -10.87
N VAL A 599 0.89 -5.01 -10.77
CA VAL A 599 0.28 -5.86 -11.81
C VAL A 599 -1.21 -5.51 -12.00
N ALA A 600 -1.97 -5.36 -10.91
CA ALA A 600 -3.39 -5.00 -10.97
C ALA A 600 -3.62 -3.62 -11.60
N LEU A 601 -2.81 -2.62 -11.23
CA LEU A 601 -2.85 -1.31 -11.89
C LEU A 601 -2.46 -1.39 -13.36
N LEU A 602 -1.40 -2.13 -13.69
CA LEU A 602 -0.97 -2.33 -15.08
C LEU A 602 -2.09 -2.92 -15.92
N MET A 603 -2.76 -3.96 -15.43
CA MET A 603 -3.93 -4.57 -16.07
C MET A 603 -5.08 -3.57 -16.25
N SER A 604 -5.37 -2.78 -15.22
CA SER A 604 -6.41 -1.72 -15.28
C SER A 604 -6.07 -0.63 -16.30
N HIS A 605 -4.80 -0.20 -16.37
CA HIS A 605 -4.31 0.74 -17.37
C HIS A 605 -4.29 0.14 -18.79
N ALA A 606 -4.11 -1.17 -18.91
CA ALA A 606 -4.19 -1.91 -20.15
C ALA A 606 -5.63 -2.26 -20.57
N GLY A 607 -6.64 -1.67 -19.91
CA GLY A 607 -8.04 -1.80 -20.30
C GLY A 607 -8.69 -3.14 -19.95
N LEU A 608 -8.12 -3.89 -19.00
CA LEU A 608 -8.69 -5.16 -18.53
C LEU A 608 -9.70 -4.93 -17.39
N GLU A 609 -10.53 -5.95 -17.14
CA GLU A 609 -11.50 -5.94 -16.03
C GLU A 609 -10.79 -6.01 -14.67
N THR A 610 -11.19 -5.09 -13.79
CA THR A 610 -10.83 -5.04 -12.38
C THR A 610 -11.71 -6.01 -11.56
N PHE A 611 -11.36 -6.20 -10.28
CA PHE A 611 -12.10 -7.06 -9.36
C PHE A 611 -13.61 -6.72 -9.30
N ALA A 612 -13.96 -5.44 -9.20
CA ALA A 612 -15.35 -5.00 -9.09
C ALA A 612 -16.17 -5.41 -10.32
N GLU A 613 -15.64 -5.14 -11.51
CA GLU A 613 -16.32 -5.43 -12.78
C GLU A 613 -16.48 -6.94 -12.99
N ARG A 614 -15.48 -7.73 -12.56
CA ARG A 614 -15.55 -9.20 -12.57
C ARG A 614 -16.67 -9.72 -11.70
N ARG A 615 -16.89 -9.10 -10.53
CA ARG A 615 -17.94 -9.50 -9.59
C ARG A 615 -19.35 -9.21 -10.12
N HIS A 616 -19.50 -8.18 -10.95
CA HIS A 616 -20.76 -7.79 -11.58
C HIS A 616 -20.92 -8.30 -13.03
N ARG A 617 -20.10 -9.27 -13.47
CA ARG A 617 -20.26 -9.86 -14.80
C ARG A 617 -21.66 -10.40 -15.00
N VAL A 618 -22.31 -9.94 -16.06
CA VAL A 618 -23.56 -10.51 -16.54
C VAL A 618 -23.27 -11.76 -17.37
N GLN A 619 -24.19 -12.73 -17.30
CA GLN A 619 -24.22 -13.86 -18.22
C GLN A 619 -24.44 -13.33 -19.64
N LEU A 620 -23.62 -13.80 -20.58
CA LEU A 620 -23.77 -13.46 -22.00
C LEU A 620 -25.02 -14.16 -22.53
N ARG A 621 -25.99 -13.40 -23.03
CA ARG A 621 -27.29 -13.91 -23.49
C ARG A 621 -27.36 -13.97 -25.01
N LEU A 622 -26.88 -12.93 -25.67
CA LEU A 622 -26.78 -12.89 -27.12
C LEU A 622 -25.61 -13.78 -27.59
N THR A 623 -25.82 -14.42 -28.74
CA THR A 623 -24.75 -15.18 -29.40
C THR A 623 -23.59 -14.25 -29.77
N LYS A 624 -22.39 -14.81 -29.92
CA LYS A 624 -21.20 -14.05 -30.34
C LYS A 624 -21.47 -13.25 -31.63
N GLU A 625 -22.12 -13.87 -32.61
CA GLU A 625 -22.42 -13.24 -33.90
C GLU A 625 -23.38 -12.06 -33.77
N GLU A 626 -24.45 -12.21 -32.98
CA GLU A 626 -25.40 -11.13 -32.71
C GLU A 626 -24.73 -9.94 -32.02
N ARG A 627 -23.95 -10.19 -30.95
CA ARG A 627 -23.23 -9.12 -30.22
C ARG A 627 -22.29 -8.36 -31.14
N VAL A 628 -21.49 -9.08 -31.91
CA VAL A 628 -20.51 -8.51 -32.85
C VAL A 628 -21.18 -7.69 -33.94
N ASN A 629 -22.30 -8.18 -34.50
CA ASN A 629 -23.04 -7.48 -35.55
C ASN A 629 -23.72 -6.21 -35.03
N ILE A 630 -24.35 -6.26 -33.85
CA ILE A 630 -24.98 -5.07 -33.24
C ILE A 630 -23.91 -4.02 -32.93
N ALA A 631 -22.79 -4.43 -32.33
CA ALA A 631 -21.68 -3.52 -32.03
C ALA A 631 -21.13 -2.87 -33.30
N ARG A 632 -20.91 -3.64 -34.38
CA ARG A 632 -20.44 -3.11 -35.67
C ARG A 632 -21.41 -2.09 -36.24
N ASN A 633 -22.71 -2.40 -36.26
CA ASN A 633 -23.72 -1.47 -36.79
C ASN A 633 -23.73 -0.13 -36.04
N ARG A 634 -23.58 -0.15 -34.71
CA ARG A 634 -23.46 1.07 -33.88
C ARG A 634 -22.21 1.88 -34.22
N LEU A 635 -21.08 1.21 -34.44
CA LEU A 635 -19.82 1.87 -34.82
C LEU A 635 -19.95 2.54 -36.19
N ASP A 636 -20.53 1.85 -37.17
CA ASP A 636 -20.72 2.39 -38.52
C ASP A 636 -21.69 3.57 -38.52
N GLU A 637 -22.75 3.51 -37.70
CA GLU A 637 -23.68 4.62 -37.51
C GLU A 637 -23.01 5.82 -36.85
N ALA A 638 -22.22 5.60 -35.80
CA ALA A 638 -21.47 6.67 -35.14
C ALA A 638 -20.47 7.34 -36.10
N ALA A 639 -19.75 6.56 -36.92
CA ALA A 639 -18.82 7.08 -37.91
C ALA A 639 -19.53 7.92 -39.00
N ARG A 640 -20.68 7.46 -39.49
CA ARG A 640 -21.51 8.24 -40.44
C ARG A 640 -21.97 9.57 -39.84
N ASN A 641 -22.41 9.55 -38.58
CA ASN A 641 -22.87 10.75 -37.88
C ASN A 641 -21.74 11.75 -37.62
N GLU A 642 -20.53 11.27 -37.34
CA GLU A 642 -19.34 12.11 -37.14
C GLU A 642 -18.90 12.77 -38.47
N ALA A 643 -18.82 11.99 -39.56
CA ALA A 643 -18.52 12.52 -40.89
C ALA A 643 -19.56 13.57 -41.35
N ALA A 644 -20.84 13.36 -41.07
CA ALA A 644 -21.89 14.33 -41.36
C ALA A 644 -21.73 15.64 -40.56
N ARG A 645 -21.30 15.56 -39.29
CA ARG A 645 -21.01 16.76 -38.46
C ARG A 645 -19.79 17.52 -38.94
N GLU A 646 -18.73 16.84 -39.34
CA GLU A 646 -17.52 17.47 -39.88
C GLU A 646 -17.81 18.17 -41.22
N SER A 647 -18.59 17.53 -42.10
CA SER A 647 -19.06 18.15 -43.34
C SER A 647 -19.89 19.41 -43.08
N ALA A 648 -20.82 19.36 -42.12
CA ALA A 648 -21.63 20.52 -41.75
C ALA A 648 -20.80 21.63 -41.10
N ALA A 649 -19.77 21.29 -40.32
CA ALA A 649 -18.85 22.27 -39.73
C ALA A 649 -17.96 22.94 -40.79
N MET A 650 -17.53 22.22 -41.82
CA MET A 650 -16.81 22.79 -42.96
C MET A 650 -17.67 23.73 -43.80
N GLU A 651 -18.95 23.39 -44.04
CA GLU A 651 -19.87 24.28 -44.75
C GLU A 651 -20.11 25.61 -44.00
N VAL A 652 -20.15 25.58 -42.67
CA VAL A 652 -20.32 26.78 -41.82
C VAL A 652 -19.04 27.65 -41.74
N VAL A 653 -17.85 27.09 -42.01
CA VAL A 653 -16.59 27.84 -42.03
C VAL A 653 -16.29 28.46 -43.41
N VAL A 654 -16.95 27.96 -44.47
CA VAL A 654 -16.81 28.45 -45.86
C VAL A 654 -17.91 29.46 -46.23
N SER A 655 -18.99 29.56 -45.44
CA SER A 655 -19.99 30.65 -45.47
C SER A 655 -19.58 31.81 -44.59
#